data_AF-A0A2S3ISS7-F1
#
_entry.id   AF-A0A2S3ISS7-F1
#
_cell.length_a   1.000
_cell.length_b   1.000
_cell.length_c   1.000
_cell.angle_alpha   90.00
_cell.angle_beta   90.00
_cell.angle_gamma   90.00
#
_symmetry.space_group_name_H-M   'P 1'
#
loop_
_entity.id
_entity.type
_entity.pdbx_description
1 polymer ?
#
loop_
_entity_poly.entity_id
_entity_poly.type
_entity_poly.pdbx_seq_one_letter_code
_entity_poly.pdbx_strand_id
1 'polypeptide(L)'
;MDHKFPTSNDSRSFQKKWFKQYNWLEYSVEKNKAYCFYCYLFRHDRIEKKFGHDAFTKVGFSQWKNGYLALPKHVGGPSSIHNFAVTSYYDFDNQRSSVRNKVSTHTKDALVQYETRVEASLSIVAYLALQGEPFRGHDETSNSLNKGNFLEMLDWYKERNEEVKRAFDELCPKNAKMTSGTIQKDLANSCAQAITKAIKEEIGGCLFSILIDESRDISIKEQMAIVVRFHVKDTTSESLKKALLEVLNDHGLVVANIRGQGYDGASNMRGEFNGLQKLIKDENPFAFYIHCFAHQLQLVVVAVSKCASSIEDFFEYVTLIVSSTSTSCKRKDLLLDRHRLNLLSKLESGEISSGRGKQQETSLARPGDTRWGSHYKTLLRIESMWDSVIEVLEIVNQDERNPSRAGGLVQIMEFFSFVFIMKMMLQILRITNELSLILQRKDQNIVQAISLIIDVTTRLNNLRSEGWEPLFEETKAFCLAKCIPIPNMSDQVPRFGRSRKGGRNNSTQDHYFRRSSELLVGFSCLDPRDSFSKFDVEKLARIADIYYDDFSFDDRKTIKDQLQTFIIHVRRLEEFKVCYDTASLSKTMVRLERYIVFPLVYRLIELALILPVATATVERAFSAMKIIKTELRNKMTDGWLNDLMLCYIEREIFKGLDLQQIKKAFQKKKDRKMQFPRS
;
A
#
# COMPACT_ATOMS: atom_id res chain seq x y z
N MET A 1 -39.41 -43.49 -56.08
CA MET A 1 -39.62 -44.61 -55.15
C MET A 1 -40.96 -44.43 -54.44
N ASP A 2 -41.72 -45.51 -54.30
CA ASP A 2 -43.04 -45.51 -53.66
C ASP A 2 -43.04 -46.42 -52.43
N HIS A 3 -42.82 -45.79 -51.28
CA HIS A 3 -42.96 -46.42 -49.98
C HIS A 3 -44.43 -46.80 -49.74
N LYS A 4 -44.70 -48.08 -49.51
CA LYS A 4 -46.03 -48.58 -49.12
C LYS A 4 -46.23 -48.35 -47.61
N PHE A 5 -47.00 -47.31 -47.28
CA PHE A 5 -47.34 -46.98 -45.89
C PHE A 5 -48.18 -48.09 -45.24
N PRO A 6 -47.81 -48.60 -44.05
CA PRO A 6 -48.58 -49.61 -43.32
C PRO A 6 -50.06 -49.23 -43.11
N THR A 7 -50.95 -50.16 -43.45
CA THR A 7 -52.39 -50.06 -43.18
C THR A 7 -52.72 -50.37 -41.71
N SER A 8 -53.62 -49.58 -41.11
CA SER A 8 -54.28 -49.94 -39.86
C SER A 8 -55.43 -50.92 -40.12
N ASN A 9 -55.99 -51.48 -39.03
CA ASN A 9 -57.07 -52.48 -39.04
C ASN A 9 -58.30 -52.05 -39.88
N ASP A 10 -58.56 -50.74 -40.00
CA ASP A 10 -59.62 -50.15 -40.84
C ASP A 10 -59.35 -50.23 -42.36
N SER A 11 -58.29 -50.93 -42.80
CA SER A 11 -57.76 -50.94 -44.18
C SER A 11 -57.37 -49.55 -44.71
N ARG A 12 -56.96 -48.64 -43.82
CA ARG A 12 -56.54 -47.25 -44.15
C ARG A 12 -55.07 -47.04 -43.81
N SER A 13 -54.36 -46.25 -44.61
CA SER A 13 -52.94 -45.93 -44.39
C SER A 13 -52.66 -44.43 -44.56
N PHE A 14 -51.51 -43.98 -44.06
CA PHE A 14 -51.01 -42.63 -44.29
C PHE A 14 -50.90 -42.33 -45.80
N GLN A 15 -51.31 -41.13 -46.21
CA GLN A 15 -51.41 -40.78 -47.62
C GLN A 15 -50.21 -39.92 -48.07
N LYS A 16 -49.38 -40.43 -49.00
CA LYS A 16 -48.18 -39.76 -49.53
C LYS A 16 -48.42 -38.31 -49.99
N LYS A 17 -49.63 -37.99 -50.46
CA LYS A 17 -50.04 -36.63 -50.86
C LYS A 17 -50.05 -35.61 -49.73
N TRP A 18 -50.20 -36.03 -48.46
CA TRP A 18 -50.23 -35.11 -47.32
C TRP A 18 -48.89 -34.40 -47.10
N PHE A 19 -47.74 -35.02 -47.40
CA PHE A 19 -46.44 -34.34 -47.40
C PHE A 19 -46.38 -33.12 -48.33
N LYS A 20 -47.09 -33.16 -49.48
CA LYS A 20 -47.18 -32.03 -50.40
C LYS A 20 -48.20 -30.96 -49.98
N GLN A 21 -49.10 -31.30 -49.05
CA GLN A 21 -50.16 -30.40 -48.56
C GLN A 21 -49.79 -29.75 -47.21
N TYR A 22 -48.90 -30.38 -46.44
CA TYR A 22 -48.50 -29.99 -45.10
C TYR A 22 -46.97 -30.12 -44.98
N ASN A 23 -46.26 -29.02 -45.21
CA ASN A 23 -44.79 -28.93 -45.14
C ASN A 23 -44.19 -29.24 -43.75
N TRP A 24 -45.04 -29.25 -42.71
CA TRP A 24 -44.69 -29.55 -41.32
C TRP A 24 -44.84 -31.03 -40.94
N LEU A 25 -45.44 -31.85 -41.80
CA LEU A 25 -45.93 -33.18 -41.48
C LEU A 25 -44.84 -34.23 -41.65
N GLU A 26 -44.44 -34.86 -40.55
CA GLU A 26 -43.48 -35.96 -40.51
C GLU A 26 -44.17 -37.30 -40.24
N TYR A 27 -43.53 -38.41 -40.62
CA TYR A 27 -44.08 -39.76 -40.42
C TYR A 27 -43.02 -40.78 -40.00
N SER A 28 -43.23 -41.42 -38.85
CA SER A 28 -42.44 -42.56 -38.39
C SER A 28 -43.04 -43.86 -38.91
N VAL A 29 -42.28 -44.55 -39.77
CA VAL A 29 -42.61 -45.88 -40.31
C VAL A 29 -42.68 -46.92 -39.18
N GLU A 30 -41.66 -46.95 -38.32
CA GLU A 30 -41.55 -47.81 -37.14
C GLU A 30 -42.80 -47.73 -36.24
N LYS A 31 -43.28 -46.51 -35.98
CA LYS A 31 -44.39 -46.26 -35.04
C LYS A 31 -45.76 -46.16 -35.73
N ASN A 32 -45.82 -46.30 -37.05
CA ASN A 32 -46.97 -46.05 -37.93
C ASN A 32 -47.75 -44.78 -37.53
N LYS A 33 -47.04 -43.66 -37.35
CA LYS A 33 -47.57 -42.43 -36.74
C LYS A 33 -47.01 -41.17 -37.37
N ALA A 34 -47.87 -40.17 -37.52
CA ALA A 34 -47.55 -38.85 -38.03
C ALA A 34 -47.33 -37.84 -36.90
N TYR A 35 -46.41 -36.90 -37.12
CA TYR A 35 -45.95 -35.89 -36.17
C TYR A 35 -45.86 -34.53 -36.87
N CYS A 36 -45.74 -33.45 -36.11
CA CYS A 36 -45.48 -32.11 -36.64
C CYS A 36 -44.06 -31.67 -36.24
N PHE A 37 -43.20 -31.46 -37.24
CA PHE A 37 -41.79 -31.06 -37.07
C PHE A 37 -41.64 -29.86 -36.12
N TYR A 38 -42.34 -28.76 -36.41
CA TYR A 38 -42.28 -27.54 -35.61
C TYR A 38 -42.79 -27.75 -34.18
N CYS A 39 -43.95 -28.38 -33.99
CA CYS A 39 -44.54 -28.59 -32.67
C CYS A 39 -43.78 -29.62 -31.81
N TYR A 40 -43.05 -30.55 -32.45
CA TYR A 40 -42.23 -31.56 -31.77
C TYR A 40 -40.96 -30.93 -31.18
N LEU A 41 -40.32 -30.01 -31.92
CA LEU A 41 -39.09 -29.34 -31.51
C LEU A 41 -39.32 -28.08 -30.66
N PHE A 42 -40.32 -27.25 -31.01
CA PHE A 42 -40.60 -25.95 -30.39
C PHE A 42 -41.88 -25.99 -29.53
N ARG A 43 -42.04 -27.08 -28.76
CA ARG A 43 -43.16 -27.29 -27.83
C ARG A 43 -43.29 -26.13 -26.83
N HIS A 44 -44.53 -25.78 -26.46
CA HIS A 44 -44.82 -24.73 -25.46
C HIS A 44 -45.72 -25.29 -24.35
N ASP A 45 -45.13 -25.69 -23.22
CA ASP A 45 -45.85 -26.37 -22.12
C ASP A 45 -46.81 -25.48 -21.30
N ARG A 46 -46.94 -24.18 -21.63
CA ARG A 46 -47.68 -23.20 -20.81
C ARG A 46 -49.18 -23.07 -21.13
N ILE A 47 -49.74 -23.84 -22.07
CA ILE A 47 -51.16 -23.74 -22.45
C ILE A 47 -51.79 -25.13 -22.58
N GLU A 48 -52.29 -25.66 -21.46
CA GLU A 48 -53.13 -26.86 -21.47
C GLU A 48 -54.47 -26.63 -22.21
N LYS A 49 -55.13 -27.72 -22.62
CA LYS A 49 -56.53 -27.75 -23.09
C LYS A 49 -56.82 -27.05 -24.43
N LYS A 50 -55.96 -27.22 -25.45
CA LYS A 50 -56.35 -27.10 -26.88
C LYS A 50 -56.24 -28.44 -27.62
N PHE A 51 -57.21 -28.69 -28.50
CA PHE A 51 -57.40 -29.96 -29.23
C PHE A 51 -56.17 -30.33 -30.08
N GLY A 52 -55.68 -31.56 -29.93
CA GLY A 52 -54.65 -32.14 -30.81
C GLY A 52 -53.19 -31.80 -30.49
N HIS A 53 -52.90 -31.09 -29.40
CA HIS A 53 -51.52 -30.70 -29.02
C HIS A 53 -50.57 -31.90 -28.89
N ASP A 54 -50.89 -32.85 -28.01
CA ASP A 54 -50.06 -34.04 -27.82
C ASP A 54 -50.23 -35.08 -28.94
N ALA A 55 -51.30 -34.98 -29.74
CA ALA A 55 -51.57 -35.92 -30.83
C ALA A 55 -50.50 -35.87 -31.93
N PHE A 56 -50.02 -34.68 -32.29
CA PHE A 56 -48.96 -34.50 -33.30
C PHE A 56 -47.55 -34.31 -32.70
N THR A 57 -47.39 -34.49 -31.38
CA THR A 57 -46.10 -34.33 -30.69
C THR A 57 -45.72 -35.57 -29.86
N LYS A 58 -46.30 -35.75 -28.66
CA LYS A 58 -45.94 -36.83 -27.73
C LYS A 58 -46.53 -38.19 -28.11
N VAL A 59 -47.78 -38.23 -28.58
CA VAL A 59 -48.53 -39.48 -28.83
C VAL A 59 -48.31 -40.00 -30.25
N GLY A 60 -48.27 -39.11 -31.24
CA GLY A 60 -48.24 -39.42 -32.67
C GLY A 60 -49.62 -39.80 -33.22
N PHE A 61 -49.99 -39.20 -34.35
CA PHE A 61 -51.32 -39.32 -34.95
C PHE A 61 -51.39 -40.51 -35.91
N SER A 62 -52.39 -41.39 -35.72
CA SER A 62 -52.63 -42.57 -36.58
C SER A 62 -54.09 -42.79 -36.97
N GLN A 63 -55.00 -41.85 -36.65
CA GLN A 63 -56.42 -41.96 -37.00
C GLN A 63 -56.67 -41.54 -38.46
N TRP A 64 -56.17 -42.32 -39.42
CA TRP A 64 -56.20 -41.98 -40.86
C TRP A 64 -57.60 -41.65 -41.41
N LYS A 65 -58.65 -42.29 -40.88
CA LYS A 65 -60.07 -41.97 -41.17
C LYS A 65 -60.41 -40.49 -40.97
N ASN A 66 -59.82 -39.85 -39.96
CA ASN A 66 -60.09 -38.47 -39.54
C ASN A 66 -59.03 -37.47 -40.06
N GLY A 67 -58.06 -37.90 -40.87
CA GLY A 67 -56.93 -37.06 -41.31
C GLY A 67 -57.35 -35.76 -42.01
N TYR A 68 -58.41 -35.82 -42.83
CA TYR A 68 -58.98 -34.65 -43.52
C TYR A 68 -59.52 -33.56 -42.57
N LEU A 69 -59.93 -33.94 -41.36
CA LEU A 69 -60.41 -33.04 -40.32
C LEU A 69 -59.27 -32.63 -39.37
N ALA A 70 -58.41 -33.58 -39.00
CA ALA A 70 -57.37 -33.40 -37.99
C ALA A 70 -56.19 -32.57 -38.47
N LEU A 71 -55.74 -32.74 -39.73
CA LEU A 71 -54.56 -32.03 -40.26
C LEU A 71 -54.81 -30.52 -40.40
N PRO A 72 -55.94 -30.02 -40.97
CA PRO A 72 -56.24 -28.59 -40.95
C PRO A 72 -56.46 -28.04 -39.53
N LYS A 73 -57.13 -28.80 -38.67
CA LYS A 73 -57.46 -28.39 -37.30
C LYS A 73 -56.22 -28.32 -36.38
N HIS A 74 -55.13 -29.01 -36.72
CA HIS A 74 -53.84 -28.85 -36.05
C HIS A 74 -53.20 -27.47 -36.33
N VAL A 75 -53.23 -27.02 -37.60
CA VAL A 75 -52.68 -25.72 -38.01
C VAL A 75 -53.47 -24.57 -37.38
N GLY A 76 -54.81 -24.63 -37.42
CA GLY A 76 -55.67 -23.63 -36.79
C GLY A 76 -55.51 -22.20 -37.32
N GLY A 77 -55.95 -21.22 -36.53
CA GLY A 77 -55.80 -19.78 -36.87
C GLY A 77 -54.43 -19.19 -36.49
N PRO A 78 -54.18 -17.90 -36.77
CA PRO A 78 -52.86 -17.27 -36.60
C PRO A 78 -52.25 -17.37 -35.19
N SER A 79 -53.08 -17.43 -34.14
CA SER A 79 -52.68 -17.60 -32.73
C SER A 79 -52.83 -19.05 -32.23
N SER A 80 -52.64 -20.03 -33.11
CA SER A 80 -52.55 -21.44 -32.75
C SER A 80 -51.17 -21.80 -32.19
N ILE A 81 -51.10 -22.89 -31.42
CA ILE A 81 -49.82 -23.40 -30.90
C ILE A 81 -48.91 -23.84 -32.06
N HIS A 82 -49.49 -24.33 -33.17
CA HIS A 82 -48.77 -24.63 -34.40
C HIS A 82 -48.06 -23.38 -34.95
N ASN A 83 -48.80 -22.27 -35.13
CA ASN A 83 -48.22 -21.05 -35.68
C ASN A 83 -47.20 -20.40 -34.72
N PHE A 84 -47.38 -20.49 -33.40
CA PHE A 84 -46.34 -20.08 -32.44
C PHE A 84 -45.07 -20.95 -32.51
N ALA A 85 -45.20 -22.27 -32.72
CA ALA A 85 -44.05 -23.16 -32.93
C ALA A 85 -43.36 -22.90 -34.28
N VAL A 86 -44.11 -22.57 -35.33
CA VAL A 86 -43.58 -22.13 -36.64
C VAL A 86 -42.82 -20.80 -36.51
N THR A 87 -43.37 -19.81 -35.79
CA THR A 87 -42.65 -18.56 -35.50
C THR A 87 -41.38 -18.83 -34.68
N SER A 88 -41.45 -19.68 -33.66
CA SER A 88 -40.30 -20.06 -32.84
C SER A 88 -39.20 -20.75 -33.66
N TYR A 89 -39.58 -21.58 -34.64
CA TYR A 89 -38.64 -22.13 -35.62
C TYR A 89 -37.98 -21.02 -36.45
N TYR A 90 -38.74 -20.11 -37.04
CA TYR A 90 -38.17 -19.05 -37.89
C TYR A 90 -37.33 -18.02 -37.11
N ASP A 91 -37.65 -17.74 -35.84
CA ASP A 91 -36.82 -16.93 -34.94
C ASP A 91 -35.50 -17.64 -34.57
N PHE A 92 -35.49 -18.98 -34.51
CA PHE A 92 -34.30 -19.79 -34.25
C PHE A 92 -33.42 -19.94 -35.52
N ASP A 93 -34.05 -20.25 -36.65
CA ASP A 93 -33.42 -20.45 -37.98
C ASP A 93 -32.86 -19.12 -38.53
N ASN A 94 -33.59 -18.01 -38.35
CA ASN A 94 -33.17 -16.67 -38.76
C ASN A 94 -33.12 -15.70 -37.58
N GLN A 95 -32.15 -15.91 -36.69
CA GLN A 95 -31.89 -15.10 -35.49
C GLN A 95 -31.80 -13.58 -35.78
N ARG A 96 -31.39 -13.19 -36.99
CA ARG A 96 -31.28 -11.78 -37.43
C ARG A 96 -32.63 -11.08 -37.56
N SER A 97 -33.72 -11.79 -37.89
CA SER A 97 -35.04 -11.19 -38.11
C SER A 97 -35.90 -11.02 -36.86
N SER A 98 -35.52 -11.66 -35.74
CA SER A 98 -36.30 -11.63 -34.50
C SER A 98 -36.56 -10.21 -33.99
N VAL A 99 -37.76 -9.97 -33.44
CA VAL A 99 -38.19 -8.62 -33.00
C VAL A 99 -37.23 -8.01 -31.97
N ARG A 100 -36.57 -8.87 -31.16
CA ARG A 100 -35.58 -8.47 -30.15
C ARG A 100 -34.36 -7.76 -30.76
N ASN A 101 -33.97 -8.08 -32.00
CA ASN A 101 -32.87 -7.43 -32.72
C ASN A 101 -33.30 -6.17 -33.50
N LYS A 102 -34.56 -6.07 -33.92
CA LYS A 102 -35.10 -4.87 -34.59
C LYS A 102 -35.20 -3.63 -33.70
N VAL A 103 -35.10 -3.79 -32.38
CA VAL A 103 -35.11 -2.68 -31.40
C VAL A 103 -33.70 -2.07 -31.20
N SER A 104 -32.65 -2.64 -31.80
CA SER A 104 -31.24 -2.28 -31.55
C SER A 104 -30.42 -1.81 -32.75
N THR A 105 -31.04 -1.52 -33.90
CA THR A 105 -30.34 -0.92 -35.06
C THR A 105 -30.12 0.57 -34.87
N HIS A 106 -29.09 0.93 -34.10
CA HIS A 106 -28.55 2.29 -34.05
C HIS A 106 -27.92 2.66 -35.42
N THR A 107 -27.98 3.94 -35.80
CA THR A 107 -27.30 4.43 -37.01
C THR A 107 -25.78 4.39 -36.85
N LYS A 108 -25.04 4.32 -37.97
CA LYS A 108 -23.55 4.34 -37.95
C LYS A 108 -23.03 5.55 -37.18
N ASP A 109 -23.61 6.72 -37.41
CA ASP A 109 -23.24 7.98 -36.78
C ASP A 109 -23.50 7.98 -35.27
N ALA A 110 -24.62 7.38 -34.82
CA ALA A 110 -24.89 7.20 -33.40
C ALA A 110 -23.88 6.26 -32.71
N LEU A 111 -23.33 5.28 -33.44
CA LEU A 111 -22.24 4.42 -32.95
C LEU A 111 -20.88 5.15 -32.92
N VAL A 112 -20.57 5.97 -33.93
CA VAL A 112 -19.37 6.83 -33.93
C VAL A 112 -19.43 7.82 -32.76
N GLN A 113 -20.54 8.54 -32.59
CA GLN A 113 -20.76 9.40 -31.42
C GLN A 113 -20.71 8.64 -30.09
N TYR A 114 -21.12 7.36 -30.06
CA TYR A 114 -20.97 6.52 -28.87
C TYR A 114 -19.49 6.23 -28.57
N GLU A 115 -18.69 5.95 -29.58
CA GLU A 115 -17.24 5.79 -29.44
C GLU A 115 -16.57 7.10 -28.95
N THR A 116 -16.90 8.25 -29.54
CA THR A 116 -16.43 9.58 -29.07
C THR A 116 -16.79 9.83 -27.60
N ARG A 117 -18.02 9.48 -27.18
CA ARG A 117 -18.46 9.60 -25.78
C ARG A 117 -17.65 8.72 -24.82
N VAL A 118 -17.35 7.48 -25.21
CA VAL A 118 -16.53 6.57 -24.39
C VAL A 118 -15.08 7.04 -24.33
N GLU A 119 -14.51 7.49 -25.45
CA GLU A 119 -13.10 7.91 -25.55
C GLU A 119 -12.81 9.20 -24.77
N ALA A 120 -13.68 10.20 -24.87
CA ALA A 120 -13.60 11.41 -24.05
C ALA A 120 -13.72 11.09 -22.56
N SER A 121 -14.70 10.25 -22.19
CA SER A 121 -14.90 9.83 -20.78
C SER A 121 -13.70 9.05 -20.25
N LEU A 122 -13.16 8.10 -21.02
CA LEU A 122 -12.00 7.30 -20.65
C LEU A 122 -10.75 8.17 -20.45
N SER A 123 -10.54 9.16 -21.31
CA SER A 123 -9.40 10.09 -21.22
C SER A 123 -9.45 10.93 -19.94
N ILE A 124 -10.62 11.46 -19.58
CA ILE A 124 -10.82 12.23 -18.34
C ILE A 124 -10.67 11.31 -17.12
N VAL A 125 -11.25 10.10 -17.14
CA VAL A 125 -11.07 9.09 -16.08
C VAL A 125 -9.60 8.72 -15.88
N ALA A 126 -8.86 8.48 -16.97
CA ALA A 126 -7.44 8.13 -16.92
C ALA A 126 -6.60 9.28 -16.36
N TYR A 127 -6.87 10.53 -16.76
CA TYR A 127 -6.20 11.72 -16.21
C TYR A 127 -6.45 11.86 -14.70
N LEU A 128 -7.71 11.79 -14.25
CA LEU A 128 -8.05 11.94 -12.84
C LEU A 128 -7.50 10.78 -11.99
N ALA A 129 -7.51 9.55 -12.51
CA ALA A 129 -6.93 8.39 -11.84
C ALA A 129 -5.39 8.48 -11.75
N LEU A 130 -4.71 8.93 -12.81
CA LEU A 130 -3.28 9.25 -12.78
C LEU A 130 -2.98 10.31 -11.71
N GLN A 131 -3.74 11.41 -11.67
CA GLN A 131 -3.48 12.51 -10.74
C GLN A 131 -3.94 12.22 -9.30
N GLY A 132 -4.79 11.22 -9.07
CA GLY A 132 -5.34 10.85 -7.77
C GLY A 132 -6.53 11.72 -7.34
N GLU A 133 -6.97 12.64 -8.20
CA GLU A 133 -7.97 13.67 -7.95
C GLU A 133 -9.38 13.11 -7.63
N PRO A 134 -10.26 13.88 -6.98
CA PRO A 134 -11.67 13.53 -6.87
C PRO A 134 -12.36 13.67 -8.24
N PHE A 135 -13.38 12.85 -8.48
CA PHE A 135 -14.10 12.81 -9.75
C PHE A 135 -15.41 13.62 -9.72
N ARG A 136 -16.11 13.59 -8.59
CA ARG A 136 -17.50 14.05 -8.43
C ARG A 136 -17.60 15.26 -7.51
N GLY A 137 -18.54 16.15 -7.80
CA GLY A 137 -18.87 17.30 -6.95
C GLY A 137 -19.77 16.92 -5.77
N HIS A 138 -20.02 17.88 -4.88
CA HIS A 138 -21.09 17.75 -3.89
C HIS A 138 -22.49 17.90 -4.52
N ASP A 139 -22.60 18.73 -5.55
CA ASP A 139 -23.77 18.87 -6.41
C ASP A 139 -23.35 18.77 -7.88
N GLU A 140 -23.94 17.84 -8.62
CA GLU A 140 -23.70 17.59 -10.05
C GLU A 140 -24.84 18.12 -10.96
N THR A 141 -25.75 18.93 -10.43
CA THR A 141 -26.82 19.56 -11.23
C THR A 141 -26.26 20.57 -12.23
N SER A 142 -27.03 20.85 -13.30
CA SER A 142 -26.67 21.82 -14.33
C SER A 142 -26.44 23.25 -13.82
N ASN A 143 -26.94 23.56 -12.62
CA ASN A 143 -26.90 24.89 -12.02
C ASN A 143 -25.83 25.00 -10.92
N SER A 144 -25.13 23.90 -10.62
CA SER A 144 -24.00 23.88 -9.70
C SER A 144 -22.82 24.67 -10.26
N LEU A 145 -22.22 25.52 -9.42
CA LEU A 145 -20.98 26.24 -9.74
C LEU A 145 -19.75 25.31 -9.80
N ASN A 146 -19.88 24.07 -9.33
CA ASN A 146 -18.83 23.05 -9.43
C ASN A 146 -19.47 21.64 -9.41
N LYS A 147 -19.70 21.07 -10.60
CA LYS A 147 -20.20 19.70 -10.83
C LYS A 147 -19.14 18.61 -10.53
N GLY A 148 -17.94 19.01 -10.11
CA GLY A 148 -16.80 18.14 -9.87
C GLY A 148 -15.95 17.89 -11.12
N ASN A 149 -14.67 17.60 -10.87
CA ASN A 149 -13.62 17.59 -11.89
C ASN A 149 -13.96 16.78 -13.15
N PHE A 150 -14.64 15.63 -13.04
CA PHE A 150 -15.01 14.84 -14.22
C PHE A 150 -15.98 15.59 -15.15
N LEU A 151 -16.99 16.26 -14.59
CA LEU A 151 -17.99 17.00 -15.36
C LEU A 151 -17.47 18.35 -15.84
N GLU A 152 -16.68 19.07 -15.03
CA GLU A 152 -16.04 20.31 -15.47
C GLU A 152 -14.98 20.07 -16.55
N MET A 153 -14.16 19.01 -16.45
CA MET A 153 -13.24 18.65 -17.54
C MET A 153 -13.96 18.20 -18.81
N LEU A 154 -15.15 17.61 -18.69
CA LEU A 154 -15.97 17.23 -19.84
C LEU A 154 -16.57 18.46 -20.54
N ASP A 155 -17.13 19.41 -19.79
CA ASP A 155 -17.65 20.65 -20.37
C ASP A 155 -16.51 21.49 -20.98
N TRP A 156 -15.36 21.61 -20.29
CA TRP A 156 -14.12 22.19 -20.83
C TRP A 156 -13.64 21.51 -22.12
N TYR A 157 -13.82 20.19 -22.26
CA TYR A 157 -13.43 19.49 -23.48
C TYR A 157 -14.44 19.74 -24.63
N LYS A 158 -15.75 19.80 -24.33
CA LYS A 158 -16.79 20.16 -25.31
C LYS A 158 -16.62 21.57 -25.88
N GLU A 159 -16.19 22.54 -25.07
CA GLU A 159 -15.81 23.89 -25.56
C GLU A 159 -14.70 23.88 -26.61
N ARG A 160 -13.86 22.83 -26.63
CA ARG A 160 -12.61 22.76 -27.43
C ARG A 160 -12.64 21.68 -28.52
N ASN A 161 -13.68 20.85 -28.56
CA ASN A 161 -13.86 19.82 -29.57
C ASN A 161 -15.34 19.68 -29.94
N GLU A 162 -15.70 20.17 -31.13
CA GLU A 162 -17.07 20.14 -31.66
C GLU A 162 -17.57 18.73 -32.01
N GLU A 163 -16.72 17.71 -32.12
CA GLU A 163 -17.16 16.31 -32.26
C GLU A 163 -17.64 15.76 -30.92
N VAL A 164 -16.87 16.00 -29.85
CA VAL A 164 -17.26 15.65 -28.47
C VAL A 164 -18.52 16.40 -28.08
N LYS A 165 -18.60 17.71 -28.33
CA LYS A 165 -19.79 18.53 -28.06
C LYS A 165 -21.05 17.98 -28.71
N ARG A 166 -21.06 17.79 -30.03
CA ARG A 166 -22.18 17.18 -30.77
C ARG A 166 -22.52 15.78 -30.25
N ALA A 167 -21.52 14.95 -29.96
CA ALA A 167 -21.73 13.60 -29.44
C ALA A 167 -22.40 13.57 -28.06
N PHE A 168 -22.14 14.52 -27.16
CA PHE A 168 -22.75 14.55 -25.82
C PHE A 168 -24.09 15.31 -25.74
N ASP A 169 -24.25 16.35 -26.56
CA ASP A 169 -25.31 17.34 -26.40
C ASP A 169 -26.46 17.19 -27.43
N GLU A 170 -26.18 16.86 -28.70
CA GLU A 170 -27.22 16.81 -29.76
C GLU A 170 -27.98 15.47 -29.83
N LEU A 171 -27.26 14.34 -29.76
CA LEU A 171 -27.79 13.01 -30.10
C LEU A 171 -27.45 11.95 -29.03
N CYS A 172 -27.66 12.28 -27.75
CA CYS A 172 -27.32 11.37 -26.64
C CYS A 172 -28.53 10.89 -25.83
N PRO A 173 -28.94 9.61 -25.99
CA PRO A 173 -29.89 8.95 -25.07
C PRO A 173 -29.40 9.03 -23.62
N LYS A 174 -30.31 9.25 -22.66
CA LYS A 174 -29.97 9.34 -21.22
C LYS A 174 -29.16 8.14 -20.72
N ASN A 175 -29.41 6.95 -21.27
CA ASN A 175 -28.74 5.69 -20.93
C ASN A 175 -27.34 5.51 -21.58
N ALA A 176 -26.89 6.46 -22.41
CA ALA A 176 -25.66 6.38 -23.20
C ALA A 176 -24.69 7.56 -22.95
N LYS A 177 -25.00 8.48 -22.02
CA LYS A 177 -24.18 9.69 -21.75
C LYS A 177 -22.78 9.43 -21.19
N MET A 178 -22.46 8.21 -20.73
CA MET A 178 -21.19 7.82 -20.08
C MET A 178 -20.80 8.59 -18.79
N THR A 179 -21.50 9.69 -18.45
CA THR A 179 -21.16 10.58 -17.33
C THR A 179 -21.42 10.03 -15.94
N SER A 180 -22.20 8.96 -15.76
CA SER A 180 -22.63 8.53 -14.43
C SER A 180 -21.49 7.90 -13.61
N GLY A 181 -21.50 8.10 -12.29
CA GLY A 181 -20.47 7.58 -11.38
C GLY A 181 -20.22 6.07 -11.48
N THR A 182 -21.24 5.27 -11.83
CA THR A 182 -21.06 3.83 -12.07
C THR A 182 -20.27 3.54 -13.35
N ILE A 183 -20.38 4.37 -14.37
CA ILE A 183 -19.61 4.25 -15.61
C ILE A 183 -18.19 4.79 -15.42
N GLN A 184 -18.02 5.90 -14.68
CA GLN A 184 -16.70 6.37 -14.24
C GLN A 184 -15.93 5.25 -13.50
N LYS A 185 -16.62 4.49 -12.64
CA LYS A 185 -16.06 3.30 -11.97
C LYS A 185 -15.73 2.17 -12.94
N ASP A 186 -16.66 1.75 -13.80
CA ASP A 186 -16.40 0.71 -14.83
C ASP A 186 -15.19 1.07 -15.74
N LEU A 187 -14.99 2.36 -16.03
CA LEU A 187 -13.87 2.88 -16.83
C LEU A 187 -12.54 2.77 -16.08
N ALA A 188 -12.42 3.32 -14.86
CA ALA A 188 -11.15 3.28 -14.12
C ALA A 188 -10.79 1.85 -13.66
N ASN A 189 -11.77 0.99 -13.37
CA ASN A 189 -11.55 -0.45 -13.19
C ASN A 189 -11.05 -1.15 -14.48
N SER A 190 -11.33 -0.59 -15.66
CA SER A 190 -10.75 -1.07 -16.92
C SER A 190 -9.34 -0.55 -17.15
N CYS A 191 -9.02 0.67 -16.68
CA CYS A 191 -7.64 1.17 -16.60
C CYS A 191 -6.79 0.31 -15.65
N ALA A 192 -7.27 0.08 -14.42
CA ALA A 192 -6.62 -0.78 -13.43
C ALA A 192 -6.33 -2.17 -14.00
N GLN A 193 -7.33 -2.85 -14.56
CA GLN A 193 -7.13 -4.16 -15.19
C GLN A 193 -6.16 -4.16 -16.38
N ALA A 194 -6.01 -3.06 -17.12
CA ALA A 194 -5.02 -2.95 -18.18
C ALA A 194 -3.59 -2.81 -17.64
N ILE A 195 -3.40 -2.04 -16.56
CA ILE A 195 -2.14 -1.96 -15.81
C ILE A 195 -1.81 -3.35 -15.24
N THR A 196 -2.77 -3.99 -14.58
CA THR A 196 -2.62 -5.36 -14.08
C THR A 196 -2.25 -6.33 -15.20
N LYS A 197 -2.88 -6.24 -16.38
CA LYS A 197 -2.56 -7.11 -17.52
C LYS A 197 -1.14 -6.89 -18.04
N ALA A 198 -0.69 -5.63 -18.18
CA ALA A 198 0.68 -5.34 -18.57
C ALA A 198 1.69 -5.91 -17.56
N ILE A 199 1.45 -5.71 -16.26
CA ILE A 199 2.25 -6.29 -15.18
C ILE A 199 2.24 -7.83 -15.23
N LYS A 200 1.09 -8.48 -15.48
CA LYS A 200 1.02 -9.95 -15.69
C LYS A 200 1.86 -10.41 -16.88
N GLU A 201 1.85 -9.67 -17.98
CA GLU A 201 2.60 -10.01 -19.20
C GLU A 201 4.11 -9.76 -19.02
N GLU A 202 4.50 -8.81 -18.19
CA GLU A 202 5.88 -8.58 -17.75
C GLU A 202 6.37 -9.65 -16.75
N ILE A 203 5.52 -10.10 -15.83
CA ILE A 203 5.81 -11.21 -14.90
C ILE A 203 5.90 -12.55 -15.65
N GLY A 204 4.97 -12.83 -16.56
CA GLY A 204 4.86 -14.13 -17.23
C GLY A 204 4.84 -15.31 -16.24
N GLY A 205 5.67 -16.32 -16.49
CA GLY A 205 5.87 -17.47 -15.59
C GLY A 205 7.04 -17.31 -14.59
N CYS A 206 7.47 -16.08 -14.28
CA CYS A 206 8.66 -15.86 -13.46
C CYS A 206 8.49 -16.29 -11.99
N LEU A 207 9.58 -16.37 -11.20
CA LEU A 207 9.43 -16.25 -9.74
C LEU A 207 9.07 -14.81 -9.41
N PHE A 208 8.48 -14.66 -8.24
CA PHE A 208 8.29 -13.39 -7.61
C PHE A 208 8.58 -13.44 -6.13
N SER A 209 8.49 -12.27 -5.53
CA SER A 209 8.56 -12.02 -4.12
C SER A 209 7.44 -11.04 -3.78
N ILE A 210 6.85 -11.23 -2.61
CA ILE A 210 5.71 -10.45 -2.14
C ILE A 210 6.15 -9.53 -1.01
N LEU A 211 5.76 -8.27 -1.08
CA LEU A 211 5.76 -7.37 0.08
C LEU A 211 4.31 -7.15 0.48
N ILE A 212 3.97 -7.39 1.74
CA ILE A 212 2.61 -7.25 2.27
C ILE A 212 2.68 -6.43 3.56
N ASP A 213 1.74 -5.50 3.71
CA ASP A 213 1.81 -4.49 4.75
C ASP A 213 0.41 -4.01 5.17
N GLU A 214 0.18 -3.77 6.46
CA GLU A 214 -1.13 -3.46 7.05
C GLU A 214 -1.09 -2.12 7.81
N SER A 215 -2.13 -1.28 7.67
CA SER A 215 -2.35 -0.20 8.64
C SER A 215 -3.78 0.33 8.61
N ARG A 216 -4.10 1.25 9.55
CA ARG A 216 -5.41 1.86 9.69
C ARG A 216 -5.57 3.09 8.79
N ASP A 217 -6.66 3.11 8.01
CA ASP A 217 -7.08 4.25 7.21
C ASP A 217 -7.74 5.36 8.05
N ILE A 218 -8.12 6.47 7.40
CA ILE A 218 -8.75 7.63 8.04
C ILE A 218 -10.17 7.35 8.60
N SER A 219 -10.73 6.17 8.32
CA SER A 219 -11.95 5.64 8.93
C SER A 219 -11.69 4.56 9.99
N ILE A 220 -10.45 4.46 10.47
CA ILE A 220 -9.97 3.50 11.50
C ILE A 220 -10.16 2.03 11.06
N LYS A 221 -10.33 1.77 9.76
CA LYS A 221 -10.35 0.41 9.21
C LYS A 221 -8.95 -0.05 8.86
N GLU A 222 -8.63 -1.29 9.20
CA GLU A 222 -7.38 -1.93 8.79
C GLU A 222 -7.45 -2.29 7.31
N GLN A 223 -6.39 -1.95 6.58
CA GLN A 223 -6.27 -2.08 5.13
C GLN A 223 -4.92 -2.72 4.81
N MET A 224 -4.94 -3.79 4.02
CA MET A 224 -3.75 -4.53 3.59
C MET A 224 -3.35 -4.12 2.17
N ALA A 225 -2.06 -3.84 1.97
CA ALA A 225 -1.45 -3.60 0.66
C ALA A 225 -0.53 -4.76 0.28
N ILE A 226 -0.59 -5.20 -0.98
CA ILE A 226 0.24 -6.27 -1.55
C ILE A 226 1.02 -5.71 -2.74
N VAL A 227 2.33 -5.94 -2.79
CA VAL A 227 3.25 -5.52 -3.88
C VAL A 227 4.06 -6.72 -4.34
N VAL A 228 4.29 -6.85 -5.64
CA VAL A 228 4.98 -7.99 -6.27
C VAL A 228 6.30 -7.53 -6.93
N ARG A 229 7.40 -8.25 -6.73
CA ARG A 229 8.76 -8.01 -7.32
C ARG A 229 9.30 -9.32 -7.92
N PHE A 230 9.71 -9.36 -9.20
CA PHE A 230 9.82 -10.63 -9.96
C PHE A 230 11.10 -10.89 -10.80
N HIS A 231 11.42 -12.19 -11.02
CA HIS A 231 12.55 -12.76 -11.78
C HIS A 231 12.39 -14.32 -11.93
N VAL A 232 12.61 -15.00 -13.09
CA VAL A 232 12.39 -16.47 -13.41
C VAL A 232 12.88 -17.58 -12.44
N LYS A 233 12.27 -18.79 -12.17
CA LYS A 233 10.92 -19.46 -12.36
C LYS A 233 10.58 -20.48 -11.19
N ASP A 234 9.29 -20.82 -10.93
CA ASP A 234 8.66 -22.06 -10.32
C ASP A 234 9.15 -22.65 -8.95
N THR A 235 8.43 -23.32 -7.98
CA THR A 235 7.03 -23.73 -7.54
C THR A 235 7.04 -24.07 -5.98
N THR A 236 6.05 -24.34 -5.06
CA THR A 236 4.60 -24.80 -4.89
C THR A 236 3.91 -24.21 -3.58
N SER A 237 2.69 -24.59 -3.06
CA SER A 237 1.94 -23.89 -1.92
C SER A 237 0.65 -24.54 -1.25
N GLU A 238 0.27 -24.29 0.05
CA GLU A 238 -1.10 -24.51 0.74
C GLU A 238 -1.46 -23.96 2.22
N SER A 239 -1.89 -22.69 2.51
CA SER A 239 -2.93 -22.26 3.53
C SER A 239 -3.31 -20.74 3.66
N LEU A 240 -2.47 -19.80 4.15
CA LEU A 240 -2.78 -18.33 4.14
C LEU A 240 -2.78 -17.77 2.71
N LYS A 241 -2.26 -18.57 1.77
CA LYS A 241 -2.83 -18.84 0.45
C LYS A 241 -4.27 -18.36 0.31
N LYS A 242 -5.26 -18.71 1.14
CA LYS A 242 -6.67 -18.45 0.76
C LYS A 242 -6.99 -17.00 0.39
N ALA A 243 -6.66 -16.01 1.23
CA ALA A 243 -6.86 -14.60 0.86
C ALA A 243 -5.86 -14.14 -0.22
N LEU A 244 -4.62 -14.63 -0.15
CA LEU A 244 -3.58 -14.34 -1.14
C LEU A 244 -3.88 -14.97 -2.52
N LEU A 245 -4.69 -16.03 -2.61
CA LEU A 245 -5.14 -16.77 -3.80
C LEU A 245 -6.32 -16.10 -4.44
N GLU A 246 -7.26 -15.60 -3.64
CA GLU A 246 -8.39 -14.87 -4.20
C GLU A 246 -7.83 -13.65 -4.97
N VAL A 247 -6.81 -12.98 -4.42
CA VAL A 247 -5.98 -12.02 -5.17
C VAL A 247 -5.17 -12.67 -6.30
N LEU A 248 -4.28 -13.63 -6.02
CA LEU A 248 -3.32 -14.13 -7.01
C LEU A 248 -3.96 -14.94 -8.15
N ASN A 249 -5.08 -15.66 -7.96
CA ASN A 249 -5.83 -16.36 -9.01
C ASN A 249 -6.58 -15.38 -9.92
N ASP A 250 -7.26 -14.36 -9.37
CA ASP A 250 -7.78 -13.24 -10.17
C ASP A 250 -6.63 -12.58 -10.98
N HIS A 251 -5.42 -12.64 -10.44
CA HIS A 251 -4.20 -12.13 -11.06
C HIS A 251 -3.47 -13.17 -11.93
N GLY A 252 -3.90 -14.43 -12.00
CA GLY A 252 -3.28 -15.50 -12.80
C GLY A 252 -1.86 -15.92 -12.34
N LEU A 253 -1.46 -15.54 -11.13
CA LEU A 253 -0.15 -15.78 -10.56
C LEU A 253 -0.18 -16.98 -9.62
N VAL A 254 0.82 -17.87 -9.72
CA VAL A 254 0.88 -19.06 -8.87
C VAL A 254 1.72 -18.75 -7.62
N VAL A 255 1.14 -18.91 -6.42
CA VAL A 255 1.84 -18.79 -5.10
C VAL A 255 3.12 -19.63 -5.04
N ALA A 256 3.11 -20.72 -5.80
CA ALA A 256 4.23 -21.58 -6.11
C ALA A 256 5.51 -20.80 -6.49
N ASN A 257 5.38 -19.74 -7.25
CA ASN A 257 6.50 -19.02 -7.83
C ASN A 257 7.10 -17.98 -6.85
N ILE A 258 6.73 -18.00 -5.56
CA ILE A 258 7.32 -17.11 -4.55
C ILE A 258 8.67 -17.64 -4.06
N ARG A 259 9.76 -16.85 -4.17
CA ARG A 259 11.05 -17.09 -3.46
C ARG A 259 11.39 -16.08 -2.35
N GLY A 260 10.53 -15.11 -2.12
CA GLY A 260 10.75 -14.12 -1.07
C GLY A 260 9.45 -13.53 -0.56
N GLN A 261 9.38 -13.27 0.74
CA GLN A 261 8.28 -12.57 1.38
C GLN A 261 8.86 -11.50 2.33
N GLY A 262 8.34 -10.28 2.30
CA GLY A 262 8.87 -9.19 3.11
C GLY A 262 7.78 -8.34 3.73
N TYR A 263 7.68 -8.41 5.05
CA TYR A 263 6.63 -7.75 5.82
C TYR A 263 7.24 -6.81 6.86
N ASP A 264 6.36 -6.18 7.64
CA ASP A 264 6.73 -5.72 8.97
C ASP A 264 6.95 -6.91 9.95
N GLY A 265 7.20 -6.57 11.21
CA GLY A 265 7.40 -7.55 12.28
C GLY A 265 6.16 -7.83 13.11
N ALA A 266 4.96 -7.42 12.69
CA ALA A 266 3.74 -7.58 13.47
C ALA A 266 3.44 -9.06 13.75
N SER A 267 2.77 -9.36 14.87
CA SER A 267 2.48 -10.74 15.30
C SER A 267 1.75 -11.57 14.24
N ASN A 268 0.85 -10.94 13.50
CA ASN A 268 0.05 -11.57 12.46
C ASN A 268 0.88 -11.85 11.19
N MET A 269 1.94 -11.08 10.97
CA MET A 269 2.78 -11.13 9.76
C MET A 269 4.00 -12.03 9.96
N ARG A 270 4.72 -11.85 11.07
CA ARG A 270 5.98 -12.52 11.44
C ARG A 270 5.79 -13.77 12.32
N GLY A 271 4.61 -13.96 12.92
CA GLY A 271 4.36 -14.96 13.96
C GLY A 271 4.83 -16.38 13.62
N GLU A 272 5.69 -16.95 14.45
CA GLU A 272 6.41 -18.21 14.19
C GLU A 272 5.50 -19.44 14.08
N PHE A 273 4.31 -19.40 14.70
CA PHE A 273 3.37 -20.52 14.74
C PHE A 273 2.13 -20.31 13.84
N ASN A 274 1.60 -19.09 13.78
CA ASN A 274 0.33 -18.76 13.11
C ASN A 274 0.40 -17.52 12.18
N GLY A 275 1.58 -16.95 11.96
CA GLY A 275 1.73 -15.73 11.16
C GLY A 275 1.81 -15.99 9.65
N LEU A 276 1.56 -14.95 8.85
CA LEU A 276 1.62 -14.96 7.38
C LEU A 276 2.93 -15.57 6.85
N GLN A 277 4.06 -15.16 7.43
CA GLN A 277 5.39 -15.72 7.18
C GLN A 277 5.42 -17.25 7.32
N LYS A 278 4.90 -17.76 8.44
CA LYS A 278 4.98 -19.18 8.81
C LYS A 278 4.16 -19.99 7.83
N LEU A 279 2.89 -19.61 7.65
CA LEU A 279 2.00 -20.30 6.74
C LEU A 279 2.60 -20.32 5.33
N ILE A 280 2.88 -19.16 4.71
CA ILE A 280 3.46 -19.08 3.34
C ILE A 280 4.81 -19.81 3.18
N LYS A 281 5.52 -20.11 4.27
CA LYS A 281 6.75 -20.93 4.24
C LYS A 281 6.48 -22.44 4.36
N ASP A 282 5.46 -22.85 5.12
CA ASP A 282 4.99 -24.25 5.14
C ASP A 282 4.35 -24.62 3.79
N GLU A 283 3.73 -23.63 3.15
CA GLU A 283 3.29 -23.69 1.76
C GLU A 283 4.45 -23.86 0.78
N ASN A 284 5.39 -22.91 0.82
CA ASN A 284 6.48 -22.77 -0.14
C ASN A 284 7.79 -22.66 0.64
N PRO A 285 8.52 -23.78 0.86
CA PRO A 285 9.73 -23.79 1.70
C PRO A 285 10.81 -22.80 1.27
N PHE A 286 10.77 -22.36 0.00
CA PHE A 286 11.69 -21.41 -0.60
C PHE A 286 11.21 -19.94 -0.53
N ALA A 287 10.02 -19.66 0.00
CA ALA A 287 9.53 -18.30 0.23
C ALA A 287 10.22 -17.70 1.48
N PHE A 288 11.47 -17.27 1.32
CA PHE A 288 12.27 -16.77 2.44
C PHE A 288 11.76 -15.42 2.96
N TYR A 289 11.59 -15.31 4.28
CA TYR A 289 11.18 -14.07 4.93
C TYR A 289 12.35 -13.11 5.12
N ILE A 290 12.13 -11.86 4.70
CA ILE A 290 13.05 -10.73 4.85
C ILE A 290 12.29 -9.61 5.57
N HIS A 291 12.59 -9.39 6.84
CA HIS A 291 12.05 -8.24 7.56
C HIS A 291 12.55 -6.94 6.89
N CYS A 292 11.65 -5.98 6.68
CA CYS A 292 11.99 -4.70 6.05
C CYS A 292 13.14 -3.96 6.77
N PHE A 293 14.29 -3.81 6.09
CA PHE A 293 15.48 -3.12 6.62
C PHE A 293 15.21 -1.66 7.06
N ALA A 294 14.35 -0.93 6.34
CA ALA A 294 13.93 0.41 6.75
C ALA A 294 13.13 0.38 8.07
N HIS A 295 12.40 -0.71 8.35
CA HIS A 295 11.70 -0.89 9.64
C HIS A 295 12.66 -1.20 10.78
N GLN A 296 13.65 -2.05 10.49
CA GLN A 296 14.71 -2.37 11.43
C GLN A 296 15.42 -1.09 11.86
N LEU A 297 15.82 -0.26 10.90
CA LEU A 297 16.40 1.05 11.17
C LEU A 297 15.46 1.98 11.98
N GLN A 298 14.20 2.12 11.56
CA GLN A 298 13.24 3.02 12.24
C GLN A 298 13.04 2.62 13.72
N LEU A 299 12.76 1.34 14.02
CA LEU A 299 12.52 0.91 15.40
C LEU A 299 13.81 0.72 16.22
N VAL A 300 14.98 0.50 15.63
CA VAL A 300 16.27 0.69 16.35
C VAL A 300 16.33 2.11 16.91
N VAL A 301 16.10 3.11 16.05
CA VAL A 301 16.20 4.53 16.43
C VAL A 301 15.15 4.89 17.50
N VAL A 302 13.91 4.37 17.39
CA VAL A 302 12.88 4.56 18.43
C VAL A 302 13.29 3.93 19.77
N ALA A 303 13.69 2.65 19.76
CA ALA A 303 14.01 1.91 20.98
C ALA A 303 15.25 2.49 21.69
N VAL A 304 16.33 2.73 20.95
CA VAL A 304 17.57 3.32 21.48
C VAL A 304 17.33 4.70 22.09
N SER A 305 16.46 5.51 21.49
CA SER A 305 16.15 6.85 22.02
C SER A 305 15.33 6.79 23.31
N LYS A 306 14.42 5.81 23.45
CA LYS A 306 13.70 5.56 24.72
C LYS A 306 14.58 4.94 25.82
N CYS A 307 15.73 4.36 25.47
CA CYS A 307 16.70 3.88 26.47
C CYS A 307 17.44 5.03 27.20
N ALA A 308 17.26 6.29 26.78
CA ALA A 308 17.86 7.46 27.40
C ALA A 308 16.76 8.48 27.79
N SER A 309 16.43 8.56 29.09
CA SER A 309 15.33 9.41 29.56
C SER A 309 15.44 10.87 29.10
N SER A 310 16.64 11.44 29.09
CA SER A 310 16.87 12.81 28.61
C SER A 310 16.53 13.03 27.14
N ILE A 311 16.51 11.98 26.31
CA ILE A 311 16.10 12.03 24.91
C ILE A 311 14.57 11.82 24.81
N GLU A 312 13.98 10.98 25.66
CA GLU A 312 12.52 10.83 25.76
C GLU A 312 11.86 12.13 26.26
N ASP A 313 12.34 12.70 27.38
CA ASP A 313 11.96 14.02 27.92
C ASP A 313 12.01 15.10 26.82
N PHE A 314 13.12 15.13 26.05
CA PHE A 314 13.31 16.07 24.95
C PHE A 314 12.25 15.93 23.86
N PHE A 315 11.86 14.70 23.47
CA PHE A 315 10.81 14.49 22.48
C PHE A 315 9.39 14.75 23.03
N GLU A 316 9.16 14.60 24.34
CA GLU A 316 7.94 15.14 24.96
C GLU A 316 7.90 16.66 24.85
N TYR A 317 9.00 17.37 25.16
CA TYR A 317 9.07 18.82 25.02
C TYR A 317 8.88 19.28 23.56
N VAL A 318 9.51 18.62 22.59
CA VAL A 318 9.28 18.88 21.15
C VAL A 318 7.82 18.70 20.77
N THR A 319 7.15 17.66 21.28
CA THR A 319 5.72 17.42 21.05
C THR A 319 4.86 18.51 21.69
N LEU A 320 5.19 18.93 22.92
CA LEU A 320 4.52 20.02 23.61
C LEU A 320 4.70 21.38 22.90
N ILE A 321 5.89 21.68 22.38
CA ILE A 321 6.18 22.88 21.58
C ILE A 321 5.29 22.90 20.33
N VAL A 322 5.35 21.84 19.50
CA VAL A 322 4.56 21.75 18.26
C VAL A 322 3.05 21.79 18.55
N SER A 323 2.60 21.20 19.66
CA SER A 323 1.20 21.32 20.08
C SER A 323 0.83 22.75 20.50
N SER A 324 1.70 23.44 21.23
CA SER A 324 1.44 24.79 21.74
C SER A 324 1.33 25.82 20.62
N THR A 325 2.23 25.75 19.63
CA THR A 325 2.29 26.66 18.48
C THR A 325 1.35 26.28 17.33
N SER A 326 0.91 25.02 17.22
CA SER A 326 0.25 24.52 16.01
C SER A 326 -0.93 23.55 16.25
N THR A 327 -1.65 23.73 17.37
CA THR A 327 -3.00 23.16 17.60
C THR A 327 -4.13 24.03 17.06
N SER A 328 -4.01 25.35 17.13
CA SER A 328 -5.01 26.32 16.67
C SER A 328 -4.54 27.04 15.41
N CYS A 329 -5.43 27.27 14.43
CA CYS A 329 -5.11 28.02 13.21
C CYS A 329 -4.47 29.37 13.55
N LYS A 330 -5.09 30.16 14.42
CA LYS A 330 -4.58 31.48 14.85
C LYS A 330 -3.11 31.46 15.32
N ARG A 331 -2.66 30.40 15.98
CA ARG A 331 -1.28 30.25 16.46
C ARG A 331 -0.33 29.79 15.35
N LYS A 332 -0.81 28.94 14.45
CA LYS A 332 -0.09 28.51 13.24
C LYS A 332 0.09 29.68 12.26
N ASP A 333 -0.94 30.49 12.06
CA ASP A 333 -0.95 31.64 11.17
C ASP A 333 0.02 32.70 11.71
N LEU A 334 -0.05 33.03 13.02
CA LEU A 334 0.92 33.87 13.72
C LEU A 334 2.37 33.37 13.58
N LEU A 335 2.61 32.06 13.69
CA LEU A 335 3.93 31.46 13.50
C LEU A 335 4.46 31.65 12.07
N LEU A 336 3.59 31.55 11.06
CA LEU A 336 3.94 31.78 9.66
C LEU A 336 4.24 33.25 9.40
N ASP A 337 3.46 34.18 9.96
CA ASP A 337 3.69 35.62 9.86
C ASP A 337 5.02 36.02 10.52
N ARG A 338 5.29 35.57 11.75
CA ARG A 338 6.57 35.83 12.44
C ARG A 338 7.76 35.22 11.69
N HIS A 339 7.62 34.01 11.14
CA HIS A 339 8.69 33.40 10.35
C HIS A 339 8.92 34.16 9.03
N ARG A 340 7.86 34.65 8.39
CA ARG A 340 7.94 35.51 7.20
C ARG A 340 8.66 36.83 7.49
N LEU A 341 8.35 37.50 8.60
CA LEU A 341 9.07 38.72 9.01
C LEU A 341 10.56 38.45 9.25
N ASN A 342 10.90 37.35 9.94
CA ASN A 342 12.28 36.94 10.19
C ASN A 342 13.04 36.47 8.93
N LEU A 343 12.32 36.11 7.85
CA LEU A 343 12.91 35.85 6.53
C LEU A 343 13.08 37.15 5.72
N LEU A 344 12.19 38.13 5.86
CA LEU A 344 12.30 39.43 5.20
C LEU A 344 13.49 40.23 5.74
N SER A 345 13.64 40.34 7.06
CA SER A 345 14.78 41.05 7.67
C SER A 345 16.14 40.44 7.28
N LYS A 346 16.20 39.11 7.08
CA LYS A 346 17.41 38.41 6.62
C LYS A 346 17.66 38.48 5.11
N LEU A 347 16.63 38.74 4.32
CA LEU A 347 16.77 39.12 2.90
C LEU A 347 17.28 40.57 2.78
N GLU A 348 16.79 41.46 3.65
CA GLU A 348 17.18 42.87 3.70
C GLU A 348 18.59 43.08 4.26
N SER A 349 19.03 42.29 5.25
CA SER A 349 20.41 42.28 5.78
C SER A 349 21.41 41.57 4.85
N GLY A 350 20.94 40.84 3.83
CA GLY A 350 21.77 40.06 2.91
C GLY A 350 22.28 38.73 3.46
N GLU A 351 21.86 38.31 4.66
CA GLU A 351 22.18 36.99 5.25
C GLU A 351 21.74 35.81 4.37
N ILE A 352 20.63 35.97 3.63
CA ILE A 352 20.08 34.94 2.75
C ILE A 352 19.79 35.47 1.35
N SER A 353 20.01 34.62 0.35
CA SER A 353 19.74 34.95 -1.06
C SER A 353 18.32 34.55 -1.47
N SER A 354 17.64 35.45 -2.18
CA SER A 354 16.39 35.13 -2.87
C SER A 354 16.61 34.10 -4.00
N GLY A 355 15.52 33.50 -4.49
CA GLY A 355 15.59 32.53 -5.59
C GLY A 355 14.34 31.67 -5.71
N ARG A 356 14.05 31.20 -6.94
CA ARG A 356 12.85 30.41 -7.23
C ARG A 356 12.90 29.07 -6.48
N GLY A 357 11.97 28.85 -5.55
CA GLY A 357 11.91 27.66 -4.69
C GLY A 357 12.71 27.76 -3.38
N LYS A 358 13.45 28.84 -3.13
CA LYS A 358 13.98 29.15 -1.80
C LYS A 358 12.89 29.81 -0.93
N GLN A 359 13.06 29.75 0.40
CA GLN A 359 12.23 30.43 1.40
C GLN A 359 10.71 30.24 1.20
N GLN A 360 10.30 29.01 0.88
CA GLN A 360 8.89 28.65 0.81
C GLN A 360 8.25 28.67 2.20
N GLU A 361 7.00 29.14 2.26
CA GLU A 361 6.17 29.16 3.45
C GLU A 361 6.03 27.74 4.04
N THR A 362 6.47 27.56 5.27
CA THR A 362 6.52 26.25 5.92
C THR A 362 6.24 26.37 7.42
N SER A 363 5.52 25.38 7.96
CA SER A 363 5.16 25.29 9.39
C SER A 363 5.82 24.06 10.03
N LEU A 364 5.79 23.99 11.36
CA LEU A 364 6.30 22.83 12.10
C LEU A 364 5.57 21.55 11.66
N ALA A 365 6.33 20.55 11.24
CA ALA A 365 5.79 19.22 11.01
C ALA A 365 5.45 18.58 12.37
N ARG A 366 4.26 17.99 12.49
CA ARG A 366 3.99 17.09 13.63
C ARG A 366 4.83 15.82 13.45
N PRO A 367 5.55 15.37 14.49
CA PRO A 367 6.13 14.03 14.49
C PRO A 367 5.00 12.99 14.46
N GLY A 368 5.30 11.79 13.97
CA GLY A 368 4.42 10.63 14.05
C GLY A 368 5.10 9.53 14.83
N ASP A 369 4.45 9.04 15.89
CA ASP A 369 5.03 8.20 16.94
C ASP A 369 5.71 6.92 16.42
N THR A 370 5.17 6.34 15.34
CA THR A 370 5.70 5.14 14.68
C THR A 370 6.72 5.42 13.57
N ARG A 371 6.95 6.69 13.22
CA ARG A 371 7.62 7.14 11.99
C ARG A 371 8.74 8.14 12.29
N TRP A 372 9.77 7.70 13.02
CA TRP A 372 10.82 8.57 13.56
C TRP A 372 11.60 9.43 12.55
N GLY A 373 11.68 9.04 11.27
CA GLY A 373 12.15 9.92 10.19
C GLY A 373 11.38 11.27 10.09
N SER A 374 10.14 11.33 10.57
CA SER A 374 9.38 12.59 10.70
C SER A 374 9.95 13.52 11.78
N HIS A 375 10.57 12.98 12.84
CA HIS A 375 11.18 13.77 13.91
C HIS A 375 12.37 14.58 13.37
N TYR A 376 13.14 14.05 12.42
CA TYR A 376 14.18 14.82 11.72
C TYR A 376 13.62 16.10 11.09
N LYS A 377 12.49 15.97 10.36
CA LYS A 377 11.80 17.10 9.71
C LYS A 377 11.19 18.05 10.75
N THR A 378 10.75 17.56 11.91
CA THR A 378 10.26 18.39 13.02
C THR A 378 11.40 19.21 13.64
N LEU A 379 12.52 18.57 14.04
CA LEU A 379 13.66 19.26 14.64
C LEU A 379 14.27 20.28 13.68
N LEU A 380 14.45 19.92 12.41
CA LEU A 380 14.99 20.83 11.39
C LEU A 380 14.08 22.05 11.19
N ARG A 381 12.76 21.89 11.36
CA ARG A 381 11.82 23.02 11.35
C ARG A 381 11.94 23.87 12.60
N ILE A 382 12.01 23.29 13.80
CA ILE A 382 12.21 24.03 15.07
C ILE A 382 13.51 24.83 15.03
N GLU A 383 14.61 24.24 14.56
CA GLU A 383 15.89 24.92 14.34
C GLU A 383 15.75 26.10 13.35
N SER A 384 15.15 25.85 12.17
CA SER A 384 14.99 26.89 11.13
C SER A 384 14.03 28.03 11.49
N MET A 385 13.10 27.78 12.42
CA MET A 385 12.04 28.70 12.84
C MET A 385 12.23 29.22 14.27
N TRP A 386 13.40 28.96 14.89
CA TRP A 386 13.66 29.12 16.34
C TRP A 386 13.07 30.40 16.93
N ASP A 387 13.46 31.55 16.37
CA ASP A 387 13.08 32.88 16.86
C ASP A 387 11.55 33.06 16.87
N SER A 388 10.89 32.60 15.80
CA SER A 388 9.44 32.65 15.64
C SER A 388 8.70 31.63 16.50
N VAL A 389 9.35 30.52 16.89
CA VAL A 389 8.79 29.54 17.84
C VAL A 389 8.81 30.11 19.25
N ILE A 390 9.92 30.73 19.67
CA ILE A 390 10.04 31.42 20.98
C ILE A 390 8.98 32.52 21.07
N GLU A 391 8.94 33.45 20.12
CA GLU A 391 8.01 34.59 20.09
C GLU A 391 6.53 34.15 20.14
N VAL A 392 6.17 33.06 19.45
CA VAL A 392 4.81 32.49 19.52
C VAL A 392 4.53 31.86 20.88
N LEU A 393 5.50 31.18 21.50
CA LEU A 393 5.34 30.64 22.85
C LEU A 393 5.20 31.75 23.91
N GLU A 394 5.92 32.86 23.77
CA GLU A 394 5.76 34.05 24.63
C GLU A 394 4.36 34.65 24.51
N ILE A 395 3.88 34.90 23.28
CA ILE A 395 2.52 35.42 23.04
C ILE A 395 1.46 34.45 23.59
N VAL A 396 1.68 33.14 23.48
CA VAL A 396 0.80 32.09 24.03
C VAL A 396 0.91 31.94 25.56
N ASN A 397 1.97 32.47 26.17
CA ASN A 397 2.11 32.59 27.63
C ASN A 397 1.41 33.86 28.17
N GLN A 398 1.29 34.91 27.36
CA GLN A 398 0.63 36.18 27.69
C GLN A 398 -0.91 36.14 27.50
N ASP A 399 -1.46 35.08 26.89
CA ASP A 399 -2.92 34.89 26.72
C ASP A 399 -3.60 34.50 28.06
N GLU A 400 -4.00 35.50 28.84
CA GLU A 400 -4.63 35.38 30.16
C GLU A 400 -5.82 34.40 30.22
N ARG A 401 -6.47 34.12 29.07
CA ARG A 401 -7.65 33.26 29.01
C ARG A 401 -7.34 31.77 29.13
N ASN A 402 -6.08 31.36 28.94
CA ASN A 402 -5.60 30.00 29.17
C ASN A 402 -4.12 30.06 29.61
N PRO A 403 -3.82 30.19 30.92
CA PRO A 403 -2.44 30.17 31.42
C PRO A 403 -1.76 28.87 31.00
N SER A 404 -0.86 28.99 30.03
CA SER A 404 -0.34 27.85 29.29
C SER A 404 1.03 27.42 29.80
N ARG A 405 1.47 26.20 29.46
CA ARG A 405 2.83 25.73 29.78
C ARG A 405 3.92 26.42 28.93
N ALA A 406 3.56 27.37 28.06
CA ALA A 406 4.43 27.88 27.01
C ALA A 406 5.65 28.66 27.52
N GLY A 407 5.53 29.47 28.58
CA GLY A 407 6.69 30.15 29.19
C GLY A 407 7.71 29.18 29.78
N GLY A 408 7.24 28.02 30.28
CA GLY A 408 8.13 26.92 30.67
C GLY A 408 8.82 26.25 29.46
N LEU A 409 8.14 26.18 28.31
CA LEU A 409 8.74 25.66 27.07
C LEU A 409 9.80 26.60 26.49
N VAL A 410 9.63 27.93 26.61
CA VAL A 410 10.67 28.92 26.28
C VAL A 410 11.92 28.65 27.10
N GLN A 411 11.80 28.62 28.43
CA GLN A 411 12.92 28.32 29.33
C GLN A 411 13.59 26.97 29.04
N ILE A 412 12.80 25.94 28.69
CA ILE A 412 13.30 24.62 28.28
C ILE A 412 14.13 24.72 26.98
N MET A 413 13.65 25.44 25.97
CA MET A 413 14.39 25.66 24.72
C MET A 413 15.69 26.46 24.94
N GLU A 414 15.68 27.41 25.87
CA GLU A 414 16.83 28.25 26.22
C GLU A 414 17.88 27.59 27.13
N PHE A 415 17.73 26.30 27.48
CA PHE A 415 18.81 25.55 28.12
C PHE A 415 19.79 24.95 27.09
N PHE A 416 21.08 25.11 27.36
CA PHE A 416 22.16 24.46 26.58
C PHE A 416 21.96 22.95 26.39
N SER A 417 21.40 22.24 27.38
CA SER A 417 21.10 20.81 27.28
C SER A 417 20.04 20.49 26.22
N PHE A 418 19.02 21.34 26.03
CA PHE A 418 18.02 21.18 24.98
C PHE A 418 18.64 21.39 23.60
N VAL A 419 19.44 22.47 23.44
CA VAL A 419 20.16 22.74 22.18
C VAL A 419 21.14 21.60 21.84
N PHE A 420 21.90 21.12 22.83
CA PHE A 420 22.85 20.01 22.65
C PHE A 420 22.14 18.73 22.18
N ILE A 421 21.04 18.34 22.84
CA ILE A 421 20.26 17.16 22.44
C ILE A 421 19.61 17.37 21.07
N MET A 422 19.09 18.57 20.76
CA MET A 422 18.56 18.90 19.43
C MET A 422 19.63 18.74 18.34
N LYS A 423 20.83 19.30 18.53
CA LYS A 423 21.95 19.19 17.58
C LYS A 423 22.41 17.74 17.41
N MET A 424 22.57 17.01 18.52
CA MET A 424 22.94 15.59 18.50
C MET A 424 21.91 14.75 17.72
N MET A 425 20.62 14.93 18.02
CA MET A 425 19.55 14.19 17.34
C MET A 425 19.39 14.63 15.88
N LEU A 426 19.62 15.90 15.52
CA LEU A 426 19.67 16.34 14.13
C LEU A 426 20.77 15.61 13.35
N GLN A 427 21.99 15.50 13.90
CA GLN A 427 23.09 14.81 13.24
C GLN A 427 22.82 13.30 13.08
N ILE A 428 22.31 12.63 14.12
CA ILE A 428 21.97 11.19 14.10
C ILE A 428 20.81 10.92 13.14
N LEU A 429 19.70 11.65 13.26
CA LEU A 429 18.49 11.42 12.46
C LEU A 429 18.69 11.80 10.99
N ARG A 430 19.59 12.75 10.67
CA ARG A 430 20.03 13.02 9.29
C ARG A 430 20.62 11.76 8.65
N ILE A 431 21.54 11.09 9.35
CA ILE A 431 22.25 9.89 8.86
C ILE A 431 21.27 8.71 8.70
N THR A 432 20.39 8.47 9.68
CA THR A 432 19.45 7.35 9.60
C THR A 432 18.30 7.61 8.62
N ASN A 433 17.84 8.86 8.46
CA ASN A 433 16.87 9.22 7.43
C ASN A 433 17.48 9.10 6.01
N GLU A 434 18.74 9.47 5.82
CA GLU A 434 19.46 9.27 4.55
C GLU A 434 19.52 7.78 4.17
N LEU A 435 19.95 6.91 5.08
CA LEU A 435 19.93 5.45 4.87
C LEU A 435 18.50 4.93 4.60
N SER A 436 17.50 5.38 5.38
CA SER A 436 16.10 4.98 5.21
C SER A 436 15.56 5.33 3.83
N LEU A 437 15.90 6.49 3.28
CA LEU A 437 15.49 6.88 1.91
C LEU A 437 16.17 6.03 0.83
N ILE A 438 17.45 5.67 1.00
CA ILE A 438 18.17 4.84 0.02
C ILE A 438 17.67 3.38 0.06
N LEU A 439 17.48 2.80 1.25
CA LEU A 439 16.90 1.45 1.44
C LEU A 439 15.46 1.32 0.87
N GLN A 440 14.78 2.44 0.62
CA GLN A 440 13.42 2.46 0.06
C GLN A 440 13.37 2.57 -1.48
N ARG A 441 14.51 2.73 -2.19
CA ARG A 441 14.55 2.85 -3.66
C ARG A 441 13.99 1.63 -4.40
N LYS A 442 13.39 1.85 -5.59
CA LYS A 442 12.82 0.77 -6.44
C LYS A 442 13.91 -0.19 -6.93
N ASP A 443 15.07 0.36 -7.28
CA ASP A 443 16.27 -0.26 -7.86
C ASP A 443 17.20 -0.95 -6.85
N GLN A 444 16.99 -0.73 -5.54
CA GLN A 444 17.90 -1.19 -4.49
C GLN A 444 17.95 -2.73 -4.36
N ASN A 445 19.16 -3.31 -4.45
CA ASN A 445 19.40 -4.73 -4.20
C ASN A 445 20.00 -5.02 -2.81
N ILE A 446 19.98 -6.30 -2.41
CA ILE A 446 20.38 -6.72 -1.05
C ILE A 446 21.87 -6.53 -0.75
N VAL A 447 22.76 -6.68 -1.74
CA VAL A 447 24.21 -6.50 -1.56
C VAL A 447 24.53 -5.03 -1.30
N GLN A 448 23.94 -4.13 -2.10
CA GLN A 448 24.04 -2.69 -1.89
C GLN A 448 23.41 -2.25 -0.57
N ALA A 449 22.28 -2.83 -0.17
CA ALA A 449 21.64 -2.55 1.11
C ALA A 449 22.54 -2.93 2.30
N ILE A 450 23.20 -4.09 2.25
CA ILE A 450 24.16 -4.53 3.28
C ILE A 450 25.38 -3.60 3.33
N SER A 451 25.95 -3.20 2.18
CA SER A 451 27.05 -2.22 2.13
C SER A 451 26.67 -0.93 2.84
N LEU A 452 25.53 -0.32 2.47
CA LEU A 452 25.08 0.95 3.04
C LEU A 452 24.80 0.86 4.55
N ILE A 453 24.33 -0.30 5.04
CA ILE A 453 24.18 -0.55 6.48
C ILE A 453 25.55 -0.58 7.17
N ILE A 454 26.58 -1.19 6.56
CA ILE A 454 27.95 -1.15 7.06
C ILE A 454 28.50 0.29 7.03
N ASP A 455 28.37 0.99 5.91
CA ASP A 455 28.85 2.37 5.71
C ASP A 455 28.24 3.34 6.75
N VAL A 456 26.93 3.24 7.00
CA VAL A 456 26.23 4.05 8.01
C VAL A 456 26.56 3.62 9.44
N THR A 457 26.75 2.32 9.69
CA THR A 457 27.24 1.82 10.99
C THR A 457 28.63 2.38 11.28
N THR A 458 29.52 2.45 10.27
CA THR A 458 30.84 3.08 10.39
C THR A 458 30.70 4.58 10.61
N ARG A 459 29.88 5.29 9.84
CA ARG A 459 29.63 6.74 10.00
C ARG A 459 29.10 7.09 11.40
N LEU A 460 28.23 6.26 11.98
CA LEU A 460 27.73 6.41 13.35
C LEU A 460 28.81 6.08 14.40
N ASN A 461 29.69 5.10 14.16
CA ASN A 461 30.84 4.83 15.03
C ASN A 461 31.89 5.95 15.00
N ASN A 462 32.13 6.57 13.84
CA ASN A 462 33.03 7.72 13.75
C ASN A 462 32.41 8.95 14.45
N LEU A 463 31.11 9.22 14.22
CA LEU A 463 30.37 10.27 14.94
C LEU A 463 30.42 10.07 16.46
N ARG A 464 30.34 8.82 16.92
CA ARG A 464 30.47 8.42 18.33
C ARG A 464 31.87 8.65 18.91
N SER A 465 32.92 8.35 18.15
CA SER A 465 34.31 8.35 18.64
C SER A 465 35.02 9.69 18.48
N GLU A 466 34.70 10.45 17.43
CA GLU A 466 35.40 11.68 17.03
C GLU A 466 34.45 12.89 16.95
N GLY A 467 33.14 12.64 16.78
CA GLY A 467 32.13 13.68 16.55
C GLY A 467 31.73 14.52 17.77
N TRP A 468 32.30 14.26 18.96
CA TRP A 468 32.04 15.08 20.16
C TRP A 468 32.42 16.55 19.94
N GLU A 469 33.65 16.83 19.53
CA GLU A 469 34.13 18.22 19.45
C GLU A 469 33.41 19.03 18.35
N PRO A 470 33.18 18.51 17.12
CA PRO A 470 32.36 19.19 16.12
C PRO A 470 30.93 19.46 16.57
N LEU A 471 30.28 18.51 17.26
CA LEU A 471 28.95 18.70 17.84
C LEU A 471 28.95 19.76 18.96
N PHE A 472 29.99 19.78 19.79
CA PHE A 472 30.13 20.72 20.89
C PHE A 472 30.37 22.15 20.39
N GLU A 473 31.22 22.34 19.38
CA GLU A 473 31.37 23.65 18.71
C GLU A 473 30.11 24.09 17.97
N GLU A 474 29.42 23.19 17.24
CA GLU A 474 28.15 23.52 16.59
C GLU A 474 27.07 23.95 17.60
N THR A 475 27.04 23.31 18.78
CA THR A 475 26.13 23.67 19.87
C THR A 475 26.50 25.03 20.47
N LYS A 476 27.78 25.27 20.81
CA LYS A 476 28.25 26.56 21.33
C LYS A 476 27.98 27.71 20.36
N ALA A 477 28.24 27.53 19.07
CA ALA A 477 27.97 28.53 18.04
C ALA A 477 26.48 28.86 17.94
N PHE A 478 25.59 27.86 17.99
CA PHE A 478 24.14 28.11 18.04
C PHE A 478 23.72 28.85 19.31
N CYS A 479 24.23 28.44 20.48
CA CYS A 479 23.89 29.10 21.74
C CYS A 479 24.34 30.58 21.76
N LEU A 480 25.57 30.89 21.32
CA LEU A 480 26.06 32.26 21.18
C LEU A 480 25.17 33.09 20.22
N ALA A 481 24.81 32.53 19.07
CA ALA A 481 23.94 33.19 18.09
C ALA A 481 22.49 33.37 18.56
N LYS A 482 22.09 32.77 19.69
CA LYS A 482 20.78 32.86 20.33
C LYS A 482 20.81 33.45 21.74
N CYS A 483 21.95 34.00 22.17
CA CYS A 483 22.15 34.51 23.54
C CYS A 483 21.89 33.49 24.67
N ILE A 484 21.90 32.19 24.35
CA ILE A 484 21.62 31.10 25.29
C ILE A 484 22.82 30.89 26.22
N PRO A 485 22.63 30.87 27.56
CA PRO A 485 23.72 30.67 28.51
C PRO A 485 24.44 29.33 28.32
N ILE A 486 25.75 29.39 28.03
CA ILE A 486 26.62 28.22 27.97
C ILE A 486 27.15 27.94 29.38
N PRO A 487 26.87 26.77 29.99
CA PRO A 487 27.37 26.44 31.32
C PRO A 487 28.88 26.15 31.28
N ASN A 488 29.60 26.44 32.38
CA ASN A 488 30.99 26.04 32.51
C ASN A 488 31.08 24.51 32.62
N MET A 489 31.82 23.87 31.72
CA MET A 489 31.94 22.40 31.67
C MET A 489 32.62 21.79 32.92
N SER A 490 33.29 22.63 33.71
CA SER A 490 33.93 22.26 34.98
C SER A 490 32.96 22.25 36.18
N ASP A 491 31.78 22.85 36.06
CA ASP A 491 30.85 23.01 37.19
C ASP A 491 30.30 21.66 37.66
N GLN A 492 30.09 21.53 38.97
CA GLN A 492 29.47 20.33 39.55
C GLN A 492 27.95 20.41 39.52
N VAL A 493 27.34 19.50 38.79
CA VAL A 493 25.88 19.29 38.75
C VAL A 493 25.48 18.03 39.52
N PRO A 494 24.33 18.03 40.21
CA PRO A 494 23.77 16.80 40.78
C PRO A 494 23.33 15.86 39.65
N ARG A 495 23.53 14.55 39.82
CA ARG A 495 23.02 13.52 38.90
C ARG A 495 21.50 13.65 38.70
N PHE A 496 21.05 13.51 37.46
CA PHE A 496 19.64 13.63 37.07
C PHE A 496 18.72 12.78 37.96
N GLY A 497 17.53 13.32 38.29
CA GLY A 497 16.56 12.68 39.18
C GLY A 497 16.96 12.57 40.65
N ARG A 498 18.13 13.09 41.09
CA ARG A 498 18.60 13.00 42.49
C ARG A 498 18.71 14.36 43.17
N SER A 499 18.36 14.39 44.45
CA SER A 499 18.45 15.60 45.28
C SER A 499 19.90 16.03 45.51
N ARG A 500 20.12 17.35 45.65
CA ARG A 500 21.39 17.92 46.13
C ARG A 500 21.72 17.54 47.59
N LYS A 501 20.76 17.06 48.39
CA LYS A 501 21.03 16.54 49.74
C LYS A 501 21.97 15.32 49.67
N GLY A 502 23.15 15.44 50.28
CA GLY A 502 24.07 14.33 50.55
C GLY A 502 25.45 14.41 49.89
N GLY A 503 25.69 15.34 48.95
CA GLY A 503 27.02 15.64 48.36
C GLY A 503 27.64 14.57 47.45
N ARG A 504 27.46 13.28 47.75
CA ARG A 504 28.01 12.11 47.03
C ARG A 504 27.36 11.82 45.66
N ASN A 505 26.52 12.73 45.15
CA ASN A 505 25.74 12.56 43.92
C ASN A 505 26.14 13.56 42.80
N ASN A 506 27.24 14.28 42.93
CA ASN A 506 27.67 15.25 41.91
C ASN A 506 28.47 14.59 40.76
N SER A 507 28.53 15.28 39.63
CA SER A 507 29.43 15.03 38.48
C SER A 507 29.75 16.37 37.80
N THR A 508 30.87 16.49 37.08
CA THR A 508 31.11 17.67 36.23
C THR A 508 30.13 17.70 35.06
N GLN A 509 29.87 18.89 34.53
CA GLN A 509 28.99 19.08 33.37
C GLN A 509 29.52 18.35 32.10
N ASP A 510 30.84 18.24 31.91
CA ASP A 510 31.45 17.35 30.89
C ASP A 510 31.10 15.86 31.11
N HIS A 511 31.30 15.35 32.32
CA HIS A 511 30.99 13.95 32.67
C HIS A 511 29.48 13.66 32.56
N TYR A 512 28.63 14.66 32.80
CA TYR A 512 27.19 14.55 32.62
C TYR A 512 26.82 14.22 31.15
N PHE A 513 27.31 15.01 30.18
CA PHE A 513 26.99 14.81 28.77
C PHE A 513 27.59 13.54 28.17
N ARG A 514 28.76 13.10 28.63
CA ARG A 514 29.45 11.91 28.07
C ARG A 514 28.76 10.57 28.41
N ARG A 515 27.97 10.52 29.49
CA ARG A 515 27.51 9.26 30.10
C ARG A 515 26.47 8.48 29.28
N SER A 516 25.56 9.16 28.56
CA SER A 516 24.49 8.50 27.78
C SER A 516 25.00 7.63 26.61
N SER A 517 26.29 7.73 26.28
CA SER A 517 26.93 6.89 25.27
C SER A 517 27.41 5.54 25.80
N GLU A 518 27.81 5.45 27.07
CA GLU A 518 28.79 4.48 27.58
C GLU A 518 28.37 3.01 27.39
N LEU A 519 27.11 2.70 27.70
CA LEU A 519 26.49 1.37 27.59
C LEU A 519 26.56 0.82 26.15
N LEU A 520 26.32 1.68 25.15
CA LEU A 520 26.43 1.32 23.73
C LEU A 520 27.88 1.36 23.21
N VAL A 521 28.83 2.05 23.89
CA VAL A 521 30.25 1.89 23.54
C VAL A 521 30.69 0.50 23.98
N GLY A 522 30.35 0.12 25.22
CA GLY A 522 30.66 -1.17 25.81
C GLY A 522 30.28 -2.32 24.89
N PHE A 523 29.00 -2.47 24.54
CA PHE A 523 28.60 -3.60 23.67
C PHE A 523 29.19 -3.52 22.25
N SER A 524 29.55 -2.33 21.74
CA SER A 524 30.28 -2.21 20.46
C SER A 524 31.73 -2.73 20.52
N CYS A 525 32.31 -2.87 21.71
CA CYS A 525 33.62 -3.50 21.91
C CYS A 525 33.58 -5.03 21.81
N LEU A 526 32.40 -5.66 21.70
CA LEU A 526 32.24 -7.09 21.40
C LEU A 526 32.23 -7.39 19.88
N ASP A 527 32.33 -6.36 19.03
CA ASP A 527 32.36 -6.49 17.56
C ASP A 527 33.56 -7.38 17.11
N PRO A 528 33.33 -8.58 16.55
CA PRO A 528 34.41 -9.52 16.23
C PRO A 528 35.22 -9.14 14.99
N ARG A 529 34.71 -8.18 14.19
CA ARG A 529 35.34 -7.76 12.92
C ARG A 529 36.75 -7.21 13.14
N ASP A 530 37.55 -7.31 12.09
CA ASP A 530 38.94 -6.86 12.04
C ASP A 530 39.80 -7.44 13.19
N SER A 531 39.57 -8.71 13.52
CA SER A 531 40.19 -9.41 14.66
C SER A 531 39.91 -8.73 16.00
N PHE A 532 38.63 -8.41 16.24
CA PHE A 532 38.16 -7.68 17.42
C PHE A 532 38.88 -6.34 17.62
N SER A 533 39.01 -5.54 16.55
CA SER A 533 39.81 -4.29 16.56
C SER A 533 39.36 -3.27 17.62
N LYS A 534 38.06 -3.26 17.93
CA LYS A 534 37.40 -2.32 18.86
C LYS A 534 37.37 -2.80 20.32
N PHE A 535 37.95 -3.96 20.63
CA PHE A 535 37.84 -4.59 21.94
C PHE A 535 38.60 -3.81 23.02
N ASP A 536 37.90 -3.44 24.09
CA ASP A 536 38.40 -2.61 25.18
C ASP A 536 37.92 -3.18 26.52
N VAL A 537 38.87 -3.72 27.30
CA VAL A 537 38.61 -4.37 28.59
C VAL A 537 37.98 -3.40 29.61
N GLU A 538 38.39 -2.13 29.61
CA GLU A 538 37.91 -1.14 30.56
C GLU A 538 36.50 -0.66 30.23
N LYS A 539 36.13 -0.59 28.94
CA LYS A 539 34.75 -0.31 28.52
C LYS A 539 33.83 -1.52 28.73
N LEU A 540 34.32 -2.73 28.47
CA LEU A 540 33.55 -3.97 28.65
C LEU A 540 33.31 -4.31 30.13
N ALA A 541 34.31 -4.16 31.01
CA ALA A 541 34.14 -4.37 32.44
C ALA A 541 33.12 -3.41 33.08
N ARG A 542 33.09 -2.14 32.63
CA ARG A 542 32.08 -1.15 33.05
C ARG A 542 30.65 -1.55 32.71
N ILE A 543 30.41 -2.46 31.76
CA ILE A 543 29.07 -3.00 31.51
C ILE A 543 28.62 -3.86 32.70
N ALA A 544 29.49 -4.64 33.31
CA ALA A 544 29.15 -5.42 34.50
C ALA A 544 28.84 -4.53 35.71
N ASP A 545 29.47 -3.36 35.82
CA ASP A 545 29.11 -2.33 36.82
C ASP A 545 27.76 -1.64 36.53
N ILE A 546 27.32 -1.61 35.27
CA ILE A 546 26.00 -1.10 34.87
C ILE A 546 24.93 -2.16 35.14
N TYR A 547 25.15 -3.40 34.72
CA TYR A 547 24.30 -4.57 34.95
C TYR A 547 24.65 -5.24 36.30
N TYR A 548 24.71 -4.45 37.38
CA TYR A 548 25.20 -4.91 38.68
C TYR A 548 24.33 -5.97 39.37
N ASP A 549 23.10 -6.18 38.89
CA ASP A 549 22.19 -7.25 39.33
C ASP A 549 22.46 -8.57 38.57
N ASP A 550 22.96 -8.51 37.32
CA ASP A 550 23.36 -9.68 36.52
C ASP A 550 24.81 -10.13 36.77
N PHE A 551 25.63 -9.30 37.43
CA PHE A 551 27.02 -9.59 37.77
C PHE A 551 27.27 -9.36 39.27
N SER A 552 27.65 -10.42 39.98
CA SER A 552 27.97 -10.36 41.41
C SER A 552 29.16 -9.45 41.71
N PHE A 553 29.39 -9.16 43.00
CA PHE A 553 30.51 -8.34 43.46
C PHE A 553 31.88 -8.93 43.06
N ASP A 554 32.00 -10.27 43.04
CA ASP A 554 33.24 -10.95 42.67
C ASP A 554 33.33 -11.20 41.15
N ASP A 555 32.21 -11.37 40.44
CA ASP A 555 32.18 -11.34 38.97
C ASP A 555 32.77 -10.01 38.45
N ARG A 556 32.34 -8.87 39.01
CA ARG A 556 32.81 -7.54 38.60
C ARG A 556 34.29 -7.28 38.84
N LYS A 557 34.90 -7.93 39.84
CA LYS A 557 36.37 -7.91 40.01
C LYS A 557 37.05 -8.76 38.93
N THR A 558 36.54 -9.97 38.72
CA THR A 558 37.20 -11.02 37.92
C THR A 558 36.98 -10.86 36.41
N ILE A 559 35.96 -10.11 35.98
CA ILE A 559 35.61 -9.96 34.57
C ILE A 559 36.74 -9.31 33.74
N LYS A 560 37.55 -8.41 34.34
CA LYS A 560 38.69 -7.80 33.64
C LYS A 560 39.73 -8.83 33.21
N ASP A 561 40.11 -9.73 34.11
CA ASP A 561 41.11 -10.76 33.86
C ASP A 561 40.58 -11.79 32.85
N GLN A 562 39.28 -12.10 32.94
CA GLN A 562 38.61 -12.97 31.97
C GLN A 562 38.51 -12.35 30.57
N LEU A 563 38.23 -11.04 30.47
CA LEU A 563 38.22 -10.29 29.21
C LEU A 563 39.62 -10.21 28.57
N GLN A 564 40.68 -9.99 29.38
CA GLN A 564 42.07 -10.01 28.91
C GLN A 564 42.47 -11.39 28.38
N THR A 565 42.10 -12.45 29.10
CA THR A 565 42.38 -13.84 28.67
C THR A 565 41.59 -14.20 27.41
N PHE A 566 40.32 -13.77 27.33
CA PHE A 566 39.44 -13.99 26.18
C PHE A 566 40.00 -13.38 24.90
N ILE A 567 40.40 -12.10 24.91
CA ILE A 567 40.85 -11.41 23.68
C ILE A 567 42.13 -12.03 23.10
N ILE A 568 43.06 -12.49 23.96
CA ILE A 568 44.26 -13.23 23.54
C ILE A 568 43.86 -14.57 22.93
N HIS A 569 42.88 -15.27 23.51
CA HIS A 569 42.43 -16.58 23.05
C HIS A 569 41.72 -16.52 21.68
N VAL A 570 40.77 -15.60 21.49
CA VAL A 570 39.97 -15.52 20.25
C VAL A 570 40.77 -14.98 19.06
N ARG A 571 41.71 -14.04 19.27
CA ARG A 571 42.58 -13.53 18.18
C ARG A 571 43.53 -14.58 17.61
N ARG A 572 43.85 -15.63 18.38
CA ARG A 572 44.73 -16.74 17.98
C ARG A 572 44.00 -17.83 17.17
N LEU A 573 42.69 -17.96 17.31
CA LEU A 573 41.91 -19.07 16.74
C LEU A 573 41.23 -18.66 15.42
N GLU A 574 41.50 -19.40 14.34
CA GLU A 574 40.96 -19.13 13.01
C GLU A 574 39.42 -19.16 13.00
N GLU A 575 38.81 -20.01 13.80
CA GLU A 575 37.35 -20.19 13.88
C GLU A 575 36.62 -18.93 14.34
N PHE A 576 37.29 -18.05 15.11
CA PHE A 576 36.75 -16.78 15.58
C PHE A 576 36.95 -15.64 14.55
N LYS A 577 37.92 -15.74 13.63
CA LYS A 577 38.12 -14.74 12.57
C LYS A 577 36.99 -14.73 11.52
N VAL A 578 36.18 -15.79 11.49
CA VAL A 578 34.99 -15.92 10.62
C VAL A 578 33.72 -15.31 11.26
N CYS A 579 33.79 -14.86 12.51
CA CYS A 579 32.67 -14.18 13.18
C CYS A 579 32.55 -12.74 12.66
N TYR A 580 31.37 -12.37 12.17
CA TYR A 580 31.09 -11.06 11.56
C TYR A 580 30.09 -10.21 12.36
N ASP A 581 29.45 -10.79 13.37
CA ASP A 581 28.51 -10.14 14.29
C ASP A 581 28.49 -10.84 15.66
N THR A 582 27.85 -10.21 16.66
CA THR A 582 27.74 -10.75 18.03
C THR A 582 26.99 -12.08 18.10
N ALA A 583 26.13 -12.39 17.12
CA ALA A 583 25.35 -13.62 17.05
C ALA A 583 26.16 -14.81 16.52
N SER A 584 27.02 -14.59 15.51
CA SER A 584 27.99 -15.57 15.01
C SER A 584 29.12 -15.80 16.01
N LEU A 585 29.50 -14.77 16.77
CA LEU A 585 30.39 -14.89 17.93
C LEU A 585 29.79 -15.81 19.01
N SER A 586 28.57 -15.53 19.48
CA SER A 586 27.84 -16.38 20.45
C SER A 586 27.77 -17.84 19.99
N LYS A 587 27.30 -18.09 18.75
CA LYS A 587 27.22 -19.44 18.17
C LYS A 587 28.58 -20.14 18.12
N THR A 588 29.66 -19.41 17.85
CA THR A 588 31.02 -19.97 17.82
C THR A 588 31.56 -20.26 19.22
N MET A 589 31.24 -19.43 20.22
CA MET A 589 31.55 -19.72 21.62
C MET A 589 30.80 -20.95 22.14
N VAL A 590 29.54 -21.18 21.74
CA VAL A 590 28.80 -22.40 22.06
C VAL A 590 29.41 -23.62 21.36
N ARG A 591 29.59 -23.57 20.04
CA ARG A 591 30.15 -24.67 19.22
C ARG A 591 31.53 -25.15 19.69
N LEU A 592 32.34 -24.26 20.27
CA LEU A 592 33.68 -24.56 20.76
C LEU A 592 33.76 -24.62 22.30
N GLU A 593 32.61 -24.71 22.98
CA GLU A 593 32.49 -24.81 24.45
C GLU A 593 33.18 -23.65 25.23
N ARG A 594 33.53 -22.56 24.55
CA ARG A 594 34.23 -21.39 25.13
C ARG A 594 33.33 -20.57 26.04
N TYR A 595 32.01 -20.76 25.99
CA TYR A 595 31.08 -20.21 26.97
C TYR A 595 31.32 -20.77 28.39
N ILE A 596 31.79 -22.02 28.51
CA ILE A 596 32.15 -22.65 29.79
C ILE A 596 33.46 -22.05 30.32
N VAL A 597 34.40 -21.71 29.42
CA VAL A 597 35.71 -21.15 29.75
C VAL A 597 35.65 -19.65 30.07
N PHE A 598 34.74 -18.91 29.42
CA PHE A 598 34.59 -17.45 29.56
C PHE A 598 33.13 -17.05 29.90
N PRO A 599 32.55 -17.53 31.02
CA PRO A 599 31.13 -17.36 31.32
C PRO A 599 30.67 -15.91 31.55
N LEU A 600 31.53 -15.02 32.05
CA LEU A 600 31.20 -13.61 32.26
C LEU A 600 31.23 -12.84 30.94
N VAL A 601 32.18 -13.17 30.06
CA VAL A 601 32.22 -12.61 28.70
C VAL A 601 31.04 -13.11 27.87
N TYR A 602 30.66 -14.37 28.04
CA TYR A 602 29.46 -14.93 27.40
C TYR A 602 28.18 -14.25 27.91
N ARG A 603 28.04 -13.98 29.22
CA ARG A 603 26.90 -13.22 29.78
C ARG A 603 26.79 -11.80 29.19
N LEU A 604 27.92 -11.11 28.96
CA LEU A 604 27.92 -9.81 28.25
C LEU A 604 27.43 -9.96 26.79
N ILE A 605 27.79 -11.04 26.11
CA ILE A 605 27.34 -11.34 24.74
C ILE A 605 25.84 -11.67 24.71
N GLU A 606 25.31 -12.38 25.71
CA GLU A 606 23.86 -12.65 25.85
C GLU A 606 23.06 -11.35 26.08
N LEU A 607 23.51 -10.49 27.01
CA LEU A 607 22.87 -9.19 27.26
C LEU A 607 22.85 -8.30 26.00
N ALA A 608 23.89 -8.34 25.18
CA ALA A 608 23.95 -7.62 23.90
C ALA A 608 22.94 -8.13 22.85
N LEU A 609 22.51 -9.40 22.94
CA LEU A 609 21.64 -10.07 21.97
C LEU A 609 20.14 -9.97 22.32
N ILE A 610 19.79 -9.56 23.54
CA ILE A 610 18.41 -9.54 24.05
C ILE A 610 17.66 -8.22 23.70
N LEU A 611 18.38 -7.19 23.24
CA LEU A 611 17.81 -5.85 22.95
C LEU A 611 16.86 -5.87 21.71
N PRO A 612 15.56 -5.56 21.86
CA PRO A 612 14.54 -5.81 20.83
C PRO A 612 14.42 -4.71 19.76
N VAL A 613 14.09 -5.11 18.52
CA VAL A 613 14.21 -4.28 17.30
C VAL A 613 13.15 -4.63 16.23
N ALA A 614 12.67 -3.61 15.49
CA ALA A 614 12.04 -3.61 14.14
C ALA A 614 10.50 -3.78 13.93
N THR A 615 9.87 -2.74 13.30
CA THR A 615 8.58 -2.55 12.46
C THR A 615 8.36 -0.01 10.17
N ALA A 616 8.47 -0.12 8.78
CA ALA A 616 8.50 1.04 7.85
C ALA A 616 8.21 0.79 6.35
N THR A 617 8.03 -0.43 5.83
CA THR A 617 7.57 -0.61 4.41
C THR A 617 6.18 -0.01 4.22
N VAL A 618 5.31 -0.26 5.21
CA VAL A 618 4.09 0.44 5.63
C VAL A 618 4.00 1.84 5.02
N GLU A 619 5.04 2.65 5.27
CA GLU A 619 4.93 4.09 5.26
C GLU A 619 4.51 4.70 3.93
N ARG A 620 4.91 4.09 2.81
CA ARG A 620 4.71 4.61 1.45
C ARG A 620 3.35 4.25 0.86
N ALA A 621 2.86 3.02 1.04
CA ALA A 621 1.52 2.62 0.58
C ALA A 621 0.45 3.52 1.22
N PHE A 622 0.56 3.77 2.53
CA PHE A 622 -0.37 4.65 3.24
C PHE A 622 -0.11 6.14 3.01
N SER A 623 1.03 6.53 2.44
CA SER A 623 1.24 7.89 1.92
C SER A 623 0.42 8.13 0.65
N ALA A 624 0.40 7.18 -0.29
CA ALA A 624 -0.48 7.25 -1.46
C ALA A 624 -1.96 7.16 -1.06
N MET A 625 -2.30 6.28 -0.10
CA MET A 625 -3.67 6.16 0.41
C MET A 625 -4.20 7.47 1.02
N LYS A 626 -3.36 8.24 1.74
CA LYS A 626 -3.74 9.57 2.28
C LYS A 626 -4.07 10.62 1.22
N ILE A 627 -3.56 10.48 -0.01
CA ILE A 627 -3.87 11.37 -1.14
C ILE A 627 -5.22 10.98 -1.76
N ILE A 628 -5.50 9.69 -1.89
CA ILE A 628 -6.68 9.16 -2.60
C ILE A 628 -7.92 9.05 -1.67
N LYS A 629 -7.73 8.69 -0.39
CA LYS A 629 -8.78 8.53 0.63
C LYS A 629 -8.68 9.64 1.68
N THR A 630 -9.05 10.85 1.28
CA THR A 630 -9.20 12.02 2.17
C THR A 630 -10.49 11.94 3.00
N GLU A 631 -10.65 12.81 3.99
CA GLU A 631 -11.87 12.87 4.83
C GLU A 631 -13.14 13.06 3.99
N LEU A 632 -13.12 13.96 3.01
CA LEU A 632 -14.20 14.21 2.05
C LEU A 632 -14.49 13.00 1.13
N ARG A 633 -13.60 12.00 1.08
CA ARG A 633 -13.68 10.78 0.27
C ARG A 633 -13.82 9.50 1.11
N ASN A 634 -14.09 9.62 2.42
CA ASN A 634 -14.07 8.48 3.35
C ASN A 634 -15.06 7.34 3.00
N LYS A 635 -16.18 7.63 2.31
CA LYS A 635 -17.19 6.65 1.85
C LYS A 635 -16.79 5.86 0.58
N MET A 636 -15.52 5.85 0.17
CA MET A 636 -15.05 5.02 -0.94
C MET A 636 -15.05 3.52 -0.57
N THR A 637 -15.64 2.71 -1.44
CA THR A 637 -15.63 1.23 -1.41
C THR A 637 -14.24 0.68 -1.75
N ASP A 638 -13.78 -0.37 -1.08
CA ASP A 638 -12.37 -0.77 -1.09
C ASP A 638 -11.86 -1.19 -2.49
N GLY A 639 -12.67 -1.88 -3.31
CA GLY A 639 -12.31 -2.14 -4.72
C GLY A 639 -12.10 -0.88 -5.56
N TRP A 640 -12.86 0.19 -5.29
CA TRP A 640 -12.72 1.49 -5.96
C TRP A 640 -11.53 2.30 -5.43
N LEU A 641 -11.10 2.05 -4.19
CA LEU A 641 -9.83 2.54 -3.68
C LEU A 641 -8.66 1.84 -4.39
N ASN A 642 -8.74 0.52 -4.54
CA ASN A 642 -7.71 -0.30 -5.20
C ASN A 642 -7.53 0.08 -6.69
N ASP A 643 -8.63 0.22 -7.45
CA ASP A 643 -8.60 0.65 -8.86
C ASP A 643 -7.79 1.96 -9.05
N LEU A 644 -8.03 2.94 -8.15
CA LEU A 644 -7.35 4.24 -8.18
C LEU A 644 -5.93 4.19 -7.62
N MET A 645 -5.67 3.38 -6.59
CA MET A 645 -4.31 3.17 -6.07
C MET A 645 -3.39 2.52 -7.11
N LEU A 646 -3.85 1.54 -7.87
CA LEU A 646 -3.09 0.94 -8.98
C LEU A 646 -2.74 2.00 -10.04
N CYS A 647 -3.72 2.81 -10.46
CA CYS A 647 -3.50 3.89 -11.43
C CYS A 647 -2.54 5.00 -10.94
N TYR A 648 -2.49 5.24 -9.63
CA TYR A 648 -1.68 6.29 -9.01
C TYR A 648 -0.26 5.83 -8.65
N ILE A 649 -0.09 4.59 -8.21
CA ILE A 649 1.21 4.03 -7.82
C ILE A 649 2.00 3.66 -9.08
N GLU A 650 1.38 2.93 -10.01
CA GLU A 650 2.03 2.49 -11.26
C GLU A 650 1.79 3.47 -12.43
N ARG A 651 1.89 4.77 -12.13
CA ARG A 651 1.82 5.90 -13.08
C ARG A 651 2.73 5.73 -14.30
N GLU A 652 3.88 5.10 -14.12
CA GLU A 652 4.89 4.88 -15.16
C GLU A 652 4.40 3.86 -16.18
N ILE A 653 3.91 2.70 -15.72
CA ILE A 653 3.30 1.66 -16.55
C ILE A 653 2.01 2.19 -17.20
N PHE A 654 1.13 2.85 -16.43
CA PHE A 654 -0.15 3.35 -16.94
C PHE A 654 0.01 4.36 -18.08
N LYS A 655 1.01 5.26 -18.01
CA LYS A 655 1.35 6.18 -19.10
C LYS A 655 1.83 5.48 -20.39
N GLY A 656 2.34 4.26 -20.29
CA GLY A 656 2.75 3.46 -21.45
C GLY A 656 1.62 2.68 -22.13
N LEU A 657 0.39 2.68 -21.57
CA LEU A 657 -0.72 1.89 -22.10
C LEU A 657 -1.50 2.62 -23.20
N ASP A 658 -1.80 1.88 -24.26
CA ASP A 658 -2.71 2.32 -25.32
C ASP A 658 -4.17 2.37 -24.83
N LEU A 659 -4.69 3.59 -24.65
CA LEU A 659 -6.10 3.84 -24.29
C LEU A 659 -7.10 3.19 -25.28
N GLN A 660 -6.74 2.96 -26.54
CA GLN A 660 -7.61 2.28 -27.52
C GLN A 660 -7.83 0.80 -27.17
N GLN A 661 -6.83 0.13 -26.58
CA GLN A 661 -6.99 -1.22 -26.04
C GLN A 661 -7.88 -1.23 -24.80
N ILE A 662 -7.73 -0.24 -23.91
CA ILE A 662 -8.58 -0.09 -22.72
C ILE A 662 -10.05 0.19 -23.11
N LYS A 663 -10.27 1.06 -24.12
CA LYS A 663 -11.58 1.33 -24.75
C LYS A 663 -12.22 0.03 -25.27
N LYS A 664 -11.47 -0.78 -26.02
CA LYS A 664 -11.91 -2.08 -26.56
C LYS A 664 -12.17 -3.12 -25.47
N ALA A 665 -11.44 -3.11 -24.35
CA ALA A 665 -11.65 -4.00 -23.21
C ALA A 665 -12.91 -3.62 -22.41
N PHE A 666 -13.09 -2.34 -22.08
CA PHE A 666 -14.28 -1.80 -21.41
C PHE A 666 -15.58 -2.17 -22.12
N GLN A 667 -15.56 -2.16 -23.47
CA GLN A 667 -16.72 -2.47 -24.29
C GLN A 667 -17.15 -3.94 -24.23
N LYS A 668 -16.21 -4.86 -24.00
CA LYS A 668 -16.48 -6.32 -23.87
C LYS A 668 -17.00 -6.72 -22.48
N LYS A 669 -16.98 -5.80 -21.50
CA LYS A 669 -17.09 -6.13 -20.07
C LYS A 669 -18.50 -6.46 -19.58
N LYS A 670 -19.54 -5.99 -20.28
CA LYS A 670 -20.98 -6.14 -19.97
C LYS A 670 -21.79 -6.00 -21.27
N ASP A 671 -23.03 -6.48 -21.30
CA ASP A 671 -23.97 -6.22 -22.40
C ASP A 671 -24.36 -4.73 -22.48
N ARG A 672 -23.53 -3.93 -23.17
CA ARG A 672 -23.79 -2.51 -23.43
C ARG A 672 -24.87 -2.37 -24.50
N LYS A 673 -25.84 -1.46 -24.27
CA LYS A 673 -26.95 -1.16 -25.20
C LYS A 673 -26.52 -0.52 -26.53
N MET A 674 -25.27 -0.08 -26.63
CA MET A 674 -24.62 0.40 -27.85
C MET A 674 -23.25 -0.31 -27.96
N GLN A 675 -22.81 -0.51 -29.20
CA GLN A 675 -21.55 -1.16 -29.54
C GLN A 675 -20.76 -0.24 -30.48
N PHE A 676 -19.43 -0.34 -30.51
CA PHE A 676 -18.66 0.42 -31.50
C PHE A 676 -19.02 -0.01 -32.94
N PRO A 677 -18.77 0.84 -33.95
CA PRO A 677 -18.90 0.45 -35.34
C PRO A 677 -18.11 -0.84 -35.62
N ARG A 678 -18.69 -1.75 -36.40
CA ARG A 678 -17.90 -2.85 -36.98
C ARG A 678 -17.06 -2.27 -38.10
N SER A 679 -15.73 -2.41 -37.96
CA SER A 679 -14.73 -2.24 -39.01
C SER A 679 -14.94 -3.26 -40.13
#